data_AF-A0A8C6TBF4-F1
#
_entry.id   AF-A0A8C6TBF4-F1
#
_cell.length_a   1.000
_cell.length_b   1.000
_cell.length_c   1.000
_cell.angle_alpha   90.00
_cell.angle_beta   90.00
_cell.angle_gamma   90.00
#
_symmetry.space_group_name_H-M   'P 1'
#
loop_
_entity.id
_entity.type
_entity.pdbx_description
1 polymer ?
#
loop_
_entity_poly.entity_id
_entity_poly.type
_entity_poly.pdbx_seq_one_letter_code
_entity_poly.pdbx_strand_id
1 'polypeptide(L)'
;LPDISSENKASLKRTHTEVWSDSPNPHDRKRIDNCPVGLKNVGNTCWFSAVIQSLFNLLEFQRLVLHYSPPARVQELPRNQKEHRNLPFMQELRNLFSLMVGSKRKYVDPSRAVEILKDAFKSSESQQQDVSEFTHKLLDWLEDAFQMKPKNPMVELFYGRFLAVGVLEGKKFENTETFGQYPLQVNGFKDLHECLEAAMVEGEIESLHSAENSARSGQEHWFTELPPVLTFELSRFEFNQALGRPEKIHNKLEFPYMLYMDRYMDRNREVTRIKREEIRRLKEHLTVLQQRLERYLSYGSGPKRFPLADVLQYAMEFASSKPVAMEQDSVAPLESMCPAATTAATTAATAPATAPATGAQQQRLAIHKPFTQSRLPPDLPMHPAPRHITEEELRVLEGCLHRWRSEVENDTRDLQGSISRIHRTIELMYSDKSMMQVPYRLHAVLVHEGQANAGHYWAYIYDPHQRCWMKYNDISVTKSSWEELVRDSFGGYRNASAYCLMYINDKKPFLIEGNLSSILSGLDKLPPDLKHYVKEDNELFDKEMQEWDALQARKAQQEKLALAAAAAAAAAAAAASSTSTSSSSPQPMSIESSPLTMQVCDMTGSVMSVVAIKLEYARLLRFAQEDTPLDNDYRIQHIIVYFIQNQAPKKILERTLLTQFADRNLAFDERWIWHQDYRNFRETTILMTIGLELFQKTNYVESLMYLIYAYQYNKELLTKGLYRGHDEDLLGHYRRECLLKLNEQAAAMFEAGEEPEVTTGLGIMNELVVPCIPLLLVQEVERDLLAVEDMRNRWCSYLGQEMEANLQEKLTDFLPKLLDCSTEIKSFHDPPKIPSYSALELFERFSRIMSAMGRVPSEGR
;
A
#
# COMPACT_ATOMS: atom_id res chain seq x y z
N LEU A 1 17.65 7.71 21.55
CA LEU A 1 16.74 8.84 21.27
C LEU A 1 17.40 9.71 20.21
N PRO A 2 16.99 9.51 18.96
CA PRO A 2 16.54 10.65 18.17
C PRO A 2 15.20 10.38 17.46
N ASP A 3 14.71 11.44 16.82
CA ASP A 3 13.32 11.80 16.59
C ASP A 3 12.49 10.93 15.66
N ILE A 4 11.23 10.83 16.08
CA ILE A 4 10.05 10.36 15.35
C ILE A 4 9.44 11.58 14.67
N SER A 5 9.41 11.63 13.33
CA SER A 5 8.31 12.28 12.58
C SER A 5 8.44 12.11 11.07
N SER A 6 7.30 11.81 10.45
CA SER A 6 6.92 11.91 9.03
C SER A 6 7.38 10.80 8.05
N GLU A 7 6.81 9.61 8.21
CA GLU A 7 6.44 8.75 7.08
C GLU A 7 5.05 9.19 6.59
N ASN A 8 4.94 9.63 5.32
CA ASN A 8 3.65 9.80 4.66
C ASN A 8 3.66 9.15 3.27
N LYS A 9 2.87 8.08 3.18
CA LYS A 9 1.89 7.74 2.13
C LYS A 9 2.25 8.04 0.67
N ALA A 10 2.49 6.97 -0.10
CA ALA A 10 2.05 6.87 -1.50
C ALA A 10 1.89 5.40 -1.92
N SER A 11 0.65 4.92 -1.82
CA SER A 11 0.18 3.66 -2.41
C SER A 11 -0.02 3.85 -3.91
N LEU A 12 0.68 3.09 -4.75
CA LEU A 12 0.36 2.96 -6.17
C LEU A 12 -0.63 1.82 -6.38
N LYS A 13 -1.84 2.16 -6.82
CA LYS A 13 -2.76 1.23 -7.48
C LYS A 13 -2.02 0.58 -8.65
N ARG A 14 -1.66 -0.71 -8.54
CA ARG A 14 -1.20 -1.50 -9.69
C ARG A 14 -2.38 -1.72 -10.63
N THR A 15 -2.33 -1.10 -11.79
CA THR A 15 -3.20 -1.40 -12.92
C THR A 15 -2.99 -2.85 -13.35
N HIS A 16 -4.11 -3.57 -13.45
CA HIS A 16 -4.39 -4.79 -14.19
C HIS A 16 -3.19 -5.50 -14.88
N THR A 17 -2.89 -6.73 -14.46
CA THR A 17 -2.06 -7.73 -15.16
C THR A 17 -0.74 -7.19 -15.74
N GLU A 18 0.32 -7.16 -14.92
CA GLU A 18 1.66 -7.35 -15.47
C GLU A 18 1.67 -8.75 -16.09
N VAL A 19 1.37 -8.84 -17.39
CA VAL A 19 1.68 -10.01 -18.19
C VAL A 19 3.20 -10.07 -18.21
N TRP A 20 3.79 -10.87 -17.33
CA TRP A 20 5.21 -11.19 -17.34
C TRP A 20 5.52 -11.82 -18.71
N SER A 21 6.07 -11.03 -19.63
CA SER A 21 6.59 -11.54 -20.90
C SER A 21 7.91 -12.25 -20.60
N ASP A 22 7.98 -13.55 -20.89
CA ASP A 22 9.23 -14.32 -20.80
C ASP A 22 10.32 -13.57 -21.60
N SER A 23 11.49 -13.33 -21.00
CA SER A 23 12.61 -12.76 -21.77
C SER A 23 12.94 -13.72 -22.91
N PRO A 24 12.99 -13.26 -24.17
CA PRO A 24 13.36 -14.11 -25.28
C PRO A 24 14.78 -14.65 -25.13
N ASN A 25 15.65 -13.93 -24.41
CA ASN A 25 17.01 -14.33 -24.12
C ASN A 25 17.03 -15.45 -23.05
N PRO A 26 17.48 -16.68 -23.38
CA PRO A 26 17.54 -17.79 -22.44
C PRO A 26 18.54 -17.56 -21.29
N HIS A 27 19.55 -16.71 -21.47
CA HIS A 27 20.52 -16.42 -20.41
C HIS A 27 19.89 -15.69 -19.21
N ASP A 28 18.87 -14.85 -19.43
CA ASP A 28 18.14 -14.17 -18.35
C ASP A 28 17.22 -15.12 -17.57
N ARG A 29 16.88 -16.24 -18.21
CA ARG A 29 16.07 -17.33 -17.66
C ARG A 29 16.92 -18.41 -17.00
N LYS A 30 18.25 -18.24 -16.95
CA LYS A 30 19.15 -19.16 -16.27
C LYS A 30 19.06 -18.99 -14.75
N ARG A 31 18.98 -20.11 -14.04
CA ARG A 31 18.99 -20.17 -12.58
C ARG A 31 20.36 -19.76 -12.05
N ILE A 32 20.37 -18.91 -11.04
CA ILE A 32 21.57 -18.63 -10.24
C ILE A 32 21.77 -19.79 -9.27
N ASP A 33 23.00 -20.28 -9.15
CA ASP A 33 23.33 -21.38 -8.24
C ASP A 33 22.82 -21.10 -6.81
N ASN A 34 22.24 -22.11 -6.18
CA ASN A 34 21.63 -22.07 -4.83
C ASN A 34 20.35 -21.22 -4.68
N CYS A 35 19.86 -20.53 -5.72
CA CYS A 35 18.54 -19.89 -5.67
C CYS A 35 17.42 -20.94 -5.89
N PRO A 36 16.29 -20.90 -5.16
CA PRO A 36 15.13 -21.73 -5.47
C PRO A 36 14.50 -21.39 -6.83
N VAL A 37 13.75 -22.34 -7.39
CA VAL A 37 13.08 -22.21 -8.70
C VAL A 37 11.71 -21.56 -8.52
N GLY A 38 11.35 -20.61 -9.38
CA GLY A 38 10.01 -20.04 -9.46
C GLY A 38 9.02 -20.88 -10.28
N LEU A 39 7.74 -20.51 -10.29
CA LEU A 39 6.72 -21.15 -11.12
C LEU A 39 6.08 -20.14 -12.07
N LYS A 40 5.96 -20.49 -13.35
CA LYS A 40 5.29 -19.64 -14.34
C LYS A 40 3.80 -19.55 -14.02
N ASN A 41 3.24 -18.34 -14.05
CA ASN A 41 1.80 -18.13 -13.86
C ASN A 41 1.06 -18.47 -15.15
N VAL A 42 0.15 -19.45 -15.09
CA VAL A 42 -0.56 -19.98 -16.26
C VAL A 42 -2.03 -19.58 -16.18
N GLY A 43 -2.34 -18.38 -16.65
CA GLY A 43 -3.71 -17.86 -16.74
C GLY A 43 -4.39 -17.70 -15.38
N ASN A 44 -3.88 -16.77 -14.56
CA ASN A 44 -4.39 -16.42 -13.22
C ASN A 44 -4.41 -17.61 -12.24
N THR A 45 -3.35 -18.42 -12.26
CA THR A 45 -3.19 -19.59 -11.38
C THR A 45 -2.08 -19.39 -10.35
N CYS A 46 -1.77 -18.15 -9.98
CA CYS A 46 -0.79 -17.83 -8.94
C CYS A 46 -1.10 -18.49 -7.59
N TRP A 47 -2.37 -18.81 -7.31
CA TRP A 47 -2.75 -19.60 -6.13
C TRP A 47 -2.10 -20.99 -6.13
N PHE A 48 -2.00 -21.64 -7.29
CA PHE A 48 -1.34 -22.93 -7.44
C PHE A 48 0.15 -22.80 -7.12
N SER A 49 0.80 -21.75 -7.65
CA SER A 49 2.20 -21.46 -7.38
C SER A 49 2.47 -21.31 -5.88
N ALA A 50 1.65 -20.53 -5.17
CA ALA A 50 1.81 -20.26 -3.74
C ALA A 50 1.67 -21.55 -2.89
N VAL A 51 0.65 -22.36 -3.17
CA VAL A 51 0.39 -23.62 -2.45
C VAL A 51 1.50 -24.65 -2.73
N ILE A 52 1.83 -24.86 -4.02
CA ILE A 52 2.85 -25.86 -4.40
C ILE A 52 4.22 -25.49 -3.86
N GLN A 53 4.62 -24.23 -3.90
CA GLN A 53 5.89 -23.81 -3.30
C GLN A 53 5.91 -24.06 -1.79
N SER A 54 4.80 -23.76 -1.10
CA SER A 54 4.68 -23.97 0.36
C SER A 54 4.81 -25.45 0.73
N LEU A 55 4.16 -26.34 -0.03
CA LEU A 55 4.25 -27.79 0.14
C LEU A 55 5.60 -28.37 -0.29
N PHE A 56 6.17 -27.92 -1.41
CA PHE A 56 7.47 -28.38 -1.92
C PHE A 56 8.62 -28.12 -0.94
N ASN A 57 8.56 -27.01 -0.20
CA ASN A 57 9.58 -26.67 0.78
C ASN A 57 9.40 -27.43 2.12
N LEU A 58 8.33 -28.22 2.29
CA LEU A 58 8.28 -29.24 3.34
C LEU A 58 9.08 -30.46 2.87
N LEU A 59 10.30 -30.63 3.39
CA LEU A 59 11.25 -31.62 2.87
C LEU A 59 10.71 -33.06 2.94
N GLU A 60 9.95 -33.41 3.97
CA GLU A 60 9.34 -34.74 4.07
C GLU A 60 8.23 -34.94 3.03
N PHE A 61 7.40 -33.92 2.78
CA PHE A 61 6.40 -33.96 1.72
C PHE A 61 7.05 -34.10 0.34
N GLN A 62 8.09 -33.31 0.07
CA GLN A 62 8.90 -33.40 -1.15
C GLN A 62 9.46 -34.81 -1.33
N ARG A 63 10.02 -35.41 -0.27
CA ARG A 63 10.55 -36.77 -0.29
C ARG A 63 9.47 -37.79 -0.64
N LEU A 64 8.30 -37.69 -0.01
CA LEU A 64 7.16 -38.58 -0.26
C LEU A 64 6.69 -38.53 -1.72
N VAL A 65 6.54 -37.33 -2.28
CA VAL A 65 6.13 -37.12 -3.68
C VAL A 65 7.18 -37.65 -4.66
N LEU A 66 8.47 -37.34 -4.47
CA LEU A 66 9.53 -37.79 -5.37
C LEU A 66 9.68 -39.32 -5.41
N HIS A 67 9.49 -39.98 -4.26
CA HIS A 67 9.60 -41.43 -4.13
C HIS A 67 8.26 -42.17 -4.31
N TYR A 68 7.22 -41.46 -4.75
CA TYR A 68 5.95 -42.08 -5.11
C TYR A 68 6.13 -43.02 -6.29
N SER A 69 5.69 -44.27 -6.14
CA SER A 69 5.73 -45.29 -7.19
C SER A 69 4.31 -45.60 -7.63
N PRO A 70 3.89 -45.21 -8.85
CA PRO A 70 2.55 -45.52 -9.34
C PRO A 70 2.38 -47.04 -9.52
N PRO A 71 1.19 -47.60 -9.23
CA PRO A 71 0.94 -49.03 -9.39
C PRO A 71 1.06 -49.47 -10.86
N ALA A 72 1.80 -50.56 -11.11
CA ALA A 72 2.18 -50.99 -12.46
C ALA A 72 1.03 -51.56 -13.32
N ARG A 73 -0.14 -51.87 -12.73
CA ARG A 73 -1.33 -52.37 -13.43
C ARG A 73 -2.59 -51.66 -12.96
N VAL A 74 -3.22 -50.92 -13.88
CA VAL A 74 -4.49 -50.20 -13.67
C VAL A 74 -5.68 -51.14 -13.40
N GLN A 75 -5.53 -52.45 -13.63
CA GLN A 75 -6.59 -53.47 -13.52
C GLN A 75 -6.87 -53.98 -12.10
N GLU A 76 -6.08 -53.59 -11.09
CA GLU A 76 -6.31 -53.95 -9.67
C GLU A 76 -7.03 -52.85 -8.86
N LEU A 77 -7.36 -51.71 -9.47
CA LEU A 77 -8.06 -50.61 -8.81
C LEU A 77 -9.59 -50.84 -8.76
N PRO A 78 -10.27 -50.56 -7.63
CA PRO A 78 -11.73 -50.58 -7.53
C PRO A 78 -12.38 -49.70 -8.62
N ARG A 79 -13.49 -50.17 -9.21
CA ARG A 79 -14.21 -49.48 -10.29
C ARG A 79 -14.96 -48.24 -9.79
N ASN A 80 -14.28 -47.20 -9.33
CA ASN A 80 -14.88 -45.89 -9.03
C ASN A 80 -14.28 -44.80 -9.92
N GLN A 81 -15.13 -44.10 -10.69
CA GLN A 81 -14.71 -43.13 -11.72
C GLN A 81 -13.91 -41.92 -11.20
N LYS A 82 -13.93 -41.64 -9.88
CA LYS A 82 -13.15 -40.57 -9.24
C LYS A 82 -11.63 -40.86 -9.19
N GLU A 83 -11.23 -42.13 -9.18
CA GLU A 83 -9.84 -42.57 -8.96
C GLU A 83 -8.96 -42.57 -10.23
N HIS A 84 -9.43 -42.05 -11.36
CA HIS A 84 -8.63 -42.08 -12.61
C HIS A 84 -7.84 -40.78 -12.87
N ARG A 85 -8.14 -39.68 -12.17
CA ARG A 85 -7.51 -38.36 -12.41
C ARG A 85 -6.41 -38.01 -11.40
N ASN A 86 -6.46 -38.58 -10.20
CA ASN A 86 -5.44 -38.43 -9.15
C ASN A 86 -4.07 -39.00 -9.59
N LEU A 87 -4.04 -40.17 -10.24
CA LEU A 87 -2.80 -40.82 -10.68
C LEU A 87 -2.03 -40.00 -11.73
N PRO A 88 -2.65 -39.52 -12.84
CA PRO A 88 -1.99 -38.60 -13.77
C PRO A 88 -1.52 -37.31 -13.11
N PHE A 89 -2.34 -36.72 -12.24
CA PHE A 89 -1.96 -35.51 -11.50
C PHE A 89 -0.73 -35.75 -10.63
N MET A 90 -0.68 -36.88 -9.92
CA MET A 90 0.47 -37.26 -9.09
C MET A 90 1.74 -37.49 -9.90
N GLN A 91 1.63 -38.07 -11.09
CA GLN A 91 2.77 -38.22 -12.00
C GLN A 91 3.29 -36.86 -12.46
N GLU A 92 2.41 -35.94 -12.86
CA GLU A 92 2.82 -34.59 -13.26
C GLU A 92 3.36 -33.76 -12.08
N LEU A 93 2.79 -33.92 -10.88
CA LEU A 93 3.32 -33.29 -9.66
C LEU A 93 4.72 -33.81 -9.32
N ARG A 94 4.95 -35.12 -9.45
CA ARG A 94 6.26 -35.76 -9.27
C ARG A 94 7.28 -35.24 -10.27
N ASN A 95 6.89 -35.10 -11.54
CA ASN A 95 7.73 -34.51 -12.59
C ASN A 95 8.05 -33.04 -12.28
N LEU A 96 7.05 -32.25 -11.90
CA LEU A 96 7.22 -30.85 -11.52
C LEU A 96 8.20 -30.71 -10.34
N PHE A 97 8.06 -31.52 -9.30
CA PHE A 97 8.95 -31.51 -8.13
C PHE A 97 10.39 -31.85 -8.53
N SER A 98 10.57 -32.81 -9.45
CA SER A 98 11.91 -33.15 -9.94
C SER A 98 12.59 -31.98 -10.65
N LEU A 99 11.83 -31.23 -11.47
CA LEU A 99 12.32 -30.03 -12.15
C LEU A 99 12.62 -28.91 -11.16
N MET A 100 11.76 -28.70 -10.15
CA MET A 100 12.01 -27.70 -9.09
C MET A 100 13.29 -28.00 -8.28
N VAL A 101 13.64 -29.29 -8.10
CA VAL A 101 14.90 -29.68 -7.46
C VAL A 101 16.10 -29.39 -8.37
N GLY A 102 16.08 -29.86 -9.62
CA GLY A 102 17.29 -29.98 -10.44
C GLY A 102 17.36 -29.17 -11.74
N SER A 103 16.36 -28.37 -12.08
CA SER A 103 16.39 -27.57 -13.30
C SER A 103 17.41 -26.43 -13.20
N LYS A 104 18.08 -26.17 -14.33
CA LYS A 104 18.94 -25.00 -14.59
C LYS A 104 18.15 -23.75 -14.98
N ARG A 105 16.83 -23.88 -15.21
CA ARG A 105 15.94 -22.75 -15.50
C ARG A 105 15.58 -22.02 -14.19
N LYS A 106 15.46 -20.70 -14.26
CA LYS A 106 15.06 -19.83 -13.14
C LYS A 106 13.65 -20.16 -12.62
N TYR A 107 12.78 -20.61 -13.51
CA TYR A 107 11.41 -21.03 -13.21
C TYR A 107 11.01 -22.21 -14.10
N VAL A 108 10.01 -22.96 -13.64
CA VAL A 108 9.44 -24.12 -14.34
C VAL A 108 7.97 -23.84 -14.66
N ASP A 109 7.47 -24.42 -15.74
CA ASP A 109 6.09 -24.29 -16.17
C ASP A 109 5.19 -25.37 -15.51
N PRO A 110 4.23 -25.00 -14.65
CA PRO A 110 3.31 -25.95 -14.02
C PRO A 110 2.10 -26.32 -14.89
N SER A 111 1.98 -25.83 -16.14
CA SER A 111 0.79 -25.96 -16.99
C SER A 111 0.22 -27.38 -17.04
N ARG A 112 1.08 -28.40 -17.18
CA ARG A 112 0.65 -29.81 -17.29
C ARG A 112 -0.12 -30.30 -16.07
N ALA A 113 0.35 -29.95 -14.87
CA ALA A 113 -0.34 -30.28 -13.62
C ALA A 113 -1.61 -29.43 -13.43
N VAL A 114 -1.54 -28.14 -13.79
CA VAL A 114 -2.65 -27.20 -13.68
C VAL A 114 -3.80 -27.55 -14.63
N GLU A 115 -3.52 -28.05 -15.83
CA GLU A 115 -4.54 -28.47 -16.81
C GLU A 115 -5.35 -29.67 -16.33
N ILE A 116 -4.68 -30.71 -15.81
CA ILE A 116 -5.34 -31.89 -15.23
C ILE A 116 -6.27 -31.47 -14.09
N LEU A 117 -5.80 -30.54 -13.27
CA LEU A 117 -6.55 -29.99 -12.16
C LEU A 117 -7.77 -29.17 -12.65
N LYS A 118 -7.58 -28.23 -13.59
CA LYS A 118 -8.65 -27.42 -14.17
C LYS A 118 -9.77 -28.29 -14.74
N ASP A 119 -9.42 -29.36 -15.45
CA ASP A 119 -10.40 -30.29 -16.03
C ASP A 119 -11.21 -31.05 -14.98
N ALA A 120 -10.68 -31.24 -13.78
CA ALA A 120 -11.38 -31.85 -12.66
C ALA A 120 -12.31 -30.91 -11.88
N PHE A 121 -12.22 -29.61 -12.12
CA PHE A 121 -13.15 -28.63 -11.56
C PHE A 121 -14.20 -28.15 -12.56
N LYS A 122 -14.07 -28.46 -13.86
CA LYS A 122 -15.09 -28.13 -14.88
C LYS A 122 -16.44 -28.84 -14.68
N SER A 123 -16.51 -29.89 -13.86
CA SER A 123 -17.74 -30.67 -13.63
C SER A 123 -18.65 -30.11 -12.53
N SER A 124 -18.22 -29.10 -11.77
CA SER A 124 -19.04 -28.33 -10.83
C SER A 124 -19.31 -26.96 -11.46
N GLU A 125 -20.59 -26.57 -11.57
CA GLU A 125 -21.03 -25.35 -12.27
C GLU A 125 -20.26 -24.09 -11.84
N SER A 126 -19.58 -23.47 -12.81
CA SER A 126 -19.32 -22.02 -12.98
C SER A 126 -19.25 -21.08 -11.75
N GLN A 127 -18.63 -21.49 -10.64
CA GLN A 127 -18.09 -20.56 -9.63
C GLN A 127 -16.55 -20.54 -9.75
N GLN A 128 -15.98 -19.34 -9.78
CA GLN A 128 -14.54 -19.15 -9.73
C GLN A 128 -14.03 -19.70 -8.38
N GLN A 129 -13.07 -20.63 -8.47
CA GLN A 129 -12.64 -21.52 -7.40
C GLN A 129 -11.95 -20.75 -6.26
N ASP A 130 -12.35 -21.06 -5.01
CA ASP A 130 -11.65 -20.61 -3.82
C ASP A 130 -10.34 -21.40 -3.67
N VAL A 131 -9.26 -20.74 -3.23
CA VAL A 131 -7.95 -21.38 -3.01
C VAL A 131 -8.02 -22.43 -1.90
N SER A 132 -8.93 -22.25 -0.94
CA SER A 132 -9.21 -23.23 0.11
C SER A 132 -9.76 -24.55 -0.47
N GLU A 133 -10.68 -24.47 -1.43
CA GLU A 133 -11.24 -25.64 -2.13
C GLU A 133 -10.15 -26.39 -2.92
N PHE A 134 -9.24 -25.64 -3.54
CA PHE A 134 -8.08 -26.26 -4.20
C PHE A 134 -7.19 -27.00 -3.22
N THR A 135 -6.78 -26.37 -2.11
CA THR A 135 -5.90 -27.00 -1.12
C THR A 135 -6.52 -28.27 -0.55
N HIS A 136 -7.82 -28.25 -0.25
CA HIS A 136 -8.54 -29.42 0.23
C HIS A 136 -8.54 -30.54 -0.80
N LYS A 137 -8.95 -30.25 -2.05
CA LYS A 137 -9.01 -31.27 -3.11
C LYS A 137 -7.62 -31.82 -3.48
N LEU A 138 -6.59 -30.98 -3.43
CA LEU A 138 -5.20 -31.40 -3.61
C LEU A 138 -4.81 -32.44 -2.55
N LEU A 139 -5.08 -32.15 -1.27
CA LEU A 139 -4.80 -33.05 -0.17
C LEU A 139 -5.62 -34.33 -0.25
N ASP A 140 -6.90 -34.27 -0.63
CA ASP A 140 -7.75 -35.46 -0.84
C ASP A 140 -7.16 -36.37 -1.92
N TRP A 141 -6.72 -35.79 -3.06
CA TRP A 141 -6.11 -36.58 -4.14
C TRP A 141 -4.77 -37.18 -3.75
N LEU A 142 -3.99 -36.45 -2.95
CA LEU A 142 -2.75 -36.95 -2.36
C LEU A 142 -3.04 -38.08 -1.38
N GLU A 143 -4.06 -37.95 -0.53
CA GLU A 143 -4.50 -39.00 0.37
C GLU A 143 -4.88 -40.27 -0.43
N ASP A 144 -5.80 -40.15 -1.38
CA ASP A 144 -6.24 -41.27 -2.23
C ASP A 144 -5.08 -41.96 -2.95
N ALA A 145 -4.14 -41.18 -3.48
CA ALA A 145 -2.99 -41.73 -4.20
C ALA A 145 -2.02 -42.51 -3.30
N PHE A 146 -1.90 -42.13 -2.02
CA PHE A 146 -1.02 -42.77 -1.03
C PHE A 146 -1.72 -43.84 -0.17
N GLN A 147 -3.03 -44.04 -0.35
CA GLN A 147 -3.87 -44.97 0.43
C GLN A 147 -3.45 -46.45 0.31
N MET A 148 -2.68 -46.81 -0.71
CA MET A 148 -2.21 -48.19 -0.94
C MET A 148 -1.17 -48.69 0.10
N LYS A 149 -0.76 -47.85 1.05
CA LYS A 149 0.12 -48.23 2.18
C LYS A 149 -0.69 -48.47 3.45
N PRO A 150 -0.27 -49.40 4.35
CA PRO A 150 -1.01 -49.75 5.57
C PRO A 150 -1.22 -48.59 6.56
N LYS A 151 -0.42 -47.51 6.44
CA LYS A 151 -0.70 -46.19 7.01
C LYS A 151 -0.43 -45.14 5.94
N ASN A 152 -1.35 -44.20 5.78
CA ASN A 152 -1.23 -43.15 4.79
C ASN A 152 -0.30 -42.04 5.30
N PRO A 153 0.89 -41.84 4.69
CA PRO A 153 1.85 -40.84 5.16
C PRO A 153 1.35 -39.40 5.01
N MET A 154 0.40 -39.13 4.11
CA MET A 154 -0.19 -37.80 3.96
C MET A 154 -1.12 -37.47 5.13
N VAL A 155 -1.95 -38.44 5.53
CA VAL A 155 -2.81 -38.32 6.71
C VAL A 155 -1.98 -38.09 7.97
N GLU A 156 -0.90 -38.85 8.16
CA GLU A 156 0.02 -38.68 9.30
C GLU A 156 0.71 -37.30 9.32
N LEU A 157 0.84 -36.63 8.17
CA LEU A 157 1.56 -35.37 8.04
C LEU A 157 0.66 -34.15 8.27
N PHE A 158 -0.57 -34.18 7.76
CA PHE A 158 -1.47 -33.02 7.73
C PHE A 158 -2.73 -33.14 8.60
N TYR A 159 -3.10 -34.34 9.06
CA TYR A 159 -4.34 -34.54 9.80
C TYR A 159 -4.09 -34.82 11.28
N GLY A 160 -4.96 -34.26 12.12
CA GLY A 160 -5.02 -34.47 13.55
C GLY A 160 -6.42 -34.84 14.01
N ARG A 161 -6.59 -34.87 15.33
CA ARG A 161 -7.87 -35.15 15.99
C ARG A 161 -8.13 -34.15 17.12
N PHE A 162 -9.38 -33.78 17.28
CA PHE A 162 -9.86 -32.99 18.40
C PHE A 162 -11.11 -33.63 19.03
N LEU A 163 -11.38 -33.23 20.25
CA LEU A 163 -12.48 -33.69 21.07
C LEU A 163 -13.48 -32.55 21.23
N ALA A 164 -14.70 -32.73 20.71
CA ALA A 164 -15.83 -31.85 20.94
C ALA A 164 -16.56 -32.29 22.22
N VAL A 165 -16.55 -31.45 23.25
CA VAL A 165 -17.21 -31.68 24.52
C VAL A 165 -18.26 -30.60 24.72
N GLY A 166 -19.50 -30.99 24.98
CA GLY A 166 -20.56 -30.01 25.17
C GLY A 166 -21.76 -30.52 25.95
N VAL A 167 -22.72 -29.61 26.13
CA VAL A 167 -24.04 -29.91 26.68
C VAL A 167 -25.07 -29.55 25.61
N LEU A 168 -25.83 -30.53 25.15
CA LEU A 168 -26.94 -30.35 24.24
C LEU A 168 -28.23 -30.79 24.96
N GLU A 169 -29.18 -29.87 25.12
CA GLU A 169 -30.45 -30.14 25.82
C GLU A 169 -30.26 -30.75 27.22
N GLY A 170 -29.24 -30.30 27.96
CA GLY A 170 -28.90 -30.81 29.30
C GLY A 170 -28.14 -32.15 29.32
N LYS A 171 -27.95 -32.83 28.19
CA LYS A 171 -27.13 -34.04 28.09
C LYS A 171 -25.70 -33.68 27.69
N LYS A 172 -24.73 -34.22 28.44
CA LYS A 172 -23.32 -34.11 28.09
C LYS A 172 -23.02 -35.03 26.90
N PHE A 173 -22.28 -34.52 25.92
CA PHE A 173 -21.75 -35.33 24.81
C PHE A 173 -20.24 -35.11 24.67
N GLU A 174 -19.59 -36.10 24.07
CA GLU A 174 -18.17 -36.11 23.80
C GLU A 174 -17.96 -36.84 22.46
N ASN A 175 -17.49 -36.14 21.43
CA ASN A 175 -17.25 -36.68 20.10
C ASN A 175 -15.80 -36.41 19.68
N THR A 176 -15.16 -37.39 19.04
CA THR A 176 -13.81 -37.20 18.49
C THR A 176 -13.90 -37.02 16.99
N GLU A 177 -13.32 -35.93 16.48
CA GLU A 177 -13.36 -35.55 15.07
C GLU A 177 -11.95 -35.41 14.51
N THR A 178 -11.80 -35.76 13.24
CA THR A 178 -10.55 -35.59 12.48
C THR A 178 -10.56 -34.25 11.79
N PHE A 179 -9.42 -33.56 11.77
CA PHE A 179 -9.26 -32.30 11.05
C PHE A 179 -7.97 -32.30 10.24
N GLY A 180 -7.97 -31.65 9.08
CA GLY A 180 -6.77 -31.33 8.31
C GLY A 180 -6.39 -29.87 8.51
N GLN A 181 -6.97 -29.01 7.69
CA GLN A 181 -6.91 -27.55 7.87
C GLN A 181 -7.94 -27.10 8.90
N TYR A 182 -7.52 -26.24 9.84
CA TYR A 182 -8.39 -25.71 10.88
C TYR A 182 -8.85 -24.28 10.52
N PRO A 183 -10.15 -24.06 10.24
CA PRO A 183 -10.65 -22.75 9.84
C PRO A 183 -10.82 -21.81 11.01
N LEU A 184 -10.44 -20.54 10.82
CA LEU A 184 -10.50 -19.48 11.82
C LEU A 184 -11.15 -18.23 11.25
N GLN A 185 -12.14 -17.70 11.96
CA GLN A 185 -12.71 -16.39 11.65
C GLN A 185 -11.81 -15.29 12.19
N VAL A 186 -11.51 -14.30 11.34
CA VAL A 186 -10.58 -13.21 11.69
C VAL A 186 -11.28 -12.00 12.31
N ASN A 187 -12.56 -11.81 12.03
CA ASN A 187 -13.26 -10.59 12.45
C ASN A 187 -13.32 -10.45 13.97
N GLY A 188 -13.08 -9.23 14.47
CA GLY A 188 -13.13 -8.91 15.89
C GLY A 188 -11.93 -9.34 16.73
N PHE A 189 -10.93 -10.03 16.17
CA PHE A 189 -9.77 -10.55 16.90
C PHE A 189 -8.47 -9.83 16.56
N LYS A 190 -7.60 -9.66 17.55
CA LYS A 190 -6.32 -8.94 17.40
C LYS A 190 -5.18 -9.87 17.05
N ASP A 191 -5.19 -11.08 17.59
CA ASP A 191 -4.14 -12.06 17.42
C ASP A 191 -4.67 -13.49 17.21
N LEU A 192 -3.79 -14.37 16.72
CA LEU A 192 -4.11 -15.75 16.42
C LEU A 192 -4.56 -16.54 17.66
N HIS A 193 -4.10 -16.18 18.86
CA HIS A 193 -4.54 -16.85 20.08
C HIS A 193 -6.00 -16.51 20.37
N GLU A 194 -6.42 -15.25 20.23
CA GLU A 194 -7.83 -14.85 20.36
C GLU A 194 -8.72 -15.57 19.33
N CYS A 195 -8.30 -15.65 18.06
CA CYS A 195 -9.01 -16.40 17.02
C CYS A 195 -9.19 -17.88 17.40
N LEU A 196 -8.13 -18.54 17.86
CA LEU A 196 -8.17 -19.95 18.24
C LEU A 196 -9.03 -20.17 19.49
N GLU A 197 -8.94 -19.31 20.50
CA GLU A 197 -9.77 -19.43 21.70
C GLU A 197 -11.25 -19.29 21.37
N ALA A 198 -11.63 -18.36 20.48
CA ALA A 198 -13.01 -18.21 20.03
C ALA A 198 -13.48 -19.39 19.17
N ALA A 199 -12.66 -19.88 18.25
CA ALA A 199 -13.00 -21.04 17.42
C ALA A 199 -13.07 -22.36 18.20
N MET A 200 -12.53 -22.41 19.42
CA MET A 200 -12.60 -23.58 20.30
C MET A 200 -13.74 -23.52 21.32
N VAL A 201 -14.44 -22.40 21.41
CA VAL A 201 -15.55 -22.19 22.35
C VAL A 201 -16.76 -21.68 21.56
N GLU A 202 -17.60 -22.61 21.12
CA GLU A 202 -18.88 -22.28 20.48
C GLU A 202 -19.91 -22.00 21.58
N GLY A 203 -20.17 -20.71 21.81
CA GLY A 203 -21.13 -20.22 22.80
C GLY A 203 -22.57 -20.17 22.26
N GLU A 204 -23.50 -20.76 23.04
CA GLU A 204 -24.96 -20.80 22.85
C GLU A 204 -25.43 -21.23 21.45
N ILE A 205 -25.65 -22.54 21.26
CA ILE A 205 -26.41 -23.03 20.10
C ILE A 205 -27.84 -22.53 20.27
N GLU A 206 -28.23 -21.51 19.50
CA GLU A 206 -29.62 -21.07 19.38
C GLU A 206 -30.45 -22.22 18.81
N SER A 207 -31.06 -23.02 19.69
CA SER A 207 -32.14 -23.89 19.29
C SER A 207 -33.31 -23.00 18.90
N LEU A 208 -33.55 -22.86 17.59
CA LEU A 208 -34.69 -22.13 17.01
C LEU A 208 -36.06 -22.69 17.43
N HIS A 209 -36.09 -23.74 18.27
CA HIS A 209 -37.29 -24.35 18.80
C HIS A 209 -37.11 -24.69 20.28
N SER A 210 -37.30 -23.74 21.20
CA SER A 210 -37.94 -23.96 22.52
C SER A 210 -37.96 -22.66 23.33
N ALA A 211 -39.15 -22.06 23.42
CA ALA A 211 -39.47 -21.08 24.45
C ALA A 211 -39.47 -21.77 25.83
N GLU A 212 -38.87 -21.09 26.82
CA GLU A 212 -39.00 -21.33 28.27
C GLU A 212 -38.39 -22.67 28.78
N ASN A 213 -37.19 -22.56 29.39
CA ASN A 213 -36.39 -23.60 30.09
C ASN A 213 -35.30 -24.36 29.31
N SER A 214 -34.56 -23.70 28.41
CA SER A 214 -33.34 -24.27 27.84
C SER A 214 -32.16 -24.15 28.82
N ALA A 215 -31.69 -25.27 29.36
CA ALA A 215 -30.40 -25.34 30.03
C ALA A 215 -29.29 -24.93 29.04
N ARG A 216 -28.43 -23.97 29.43
CA ARG A 216 -27.36 -23.40 28.59
C ARG A 216 -26.63 -24.49 27.80
N SER A 217 -26.85 -24.53 26.49
CA SER A 217 -26.09 -25.36 25.56
C SER A 217 -24.76 -24.68 25.26
N GLY A 218 -23.69 -25.44 25.21
CA GLY A 218 -22.36 -24.91 24.92
C GLY A 218 -21.43 -26.04 24.53
N GLN A 219 -20.51 -25.76 23.63
CA GLN A 219 -19.57 -26.73 23.08
C GLN A 219 -18.15 -26.15 23.12
N GLU A 220 -17.21 -26.98 23.55
CA GLU A 220 -15.78 -26.69 23.56
C GLU A 220 -15.04 -27.74 22.75
N HIS A 221 -14.01 -27.33 22.02
CA HIS A 221 -13.13 -28.23 21.29
C HIS A 221 -11.75 -28.28 21.96
N TRP A 222 -11.16 -29.48 22.01
CA TRP A 222 -9.85 -29.71 22.62
C TRP A 222 -8.99 -30.61 21.74
N PHE A 223 -7.80 -30.19 21.33
CA PHE A 223 -6.94 -31.02 20.50
C PHE A 223 -6.45 -32.24 21.28
N THR A 224 -6.66 -33.44 20.72
CA THR A 224 -6.15 -34.69 21.27
C THR A 224 -4.86 -35.07 20.56
N GLU A 225 -4.82 -34.91 19.24
CA GLU A 225 -3.65 -35.16 18.40
C GLU A 225 -3.46 -34.03 17.39
N LEU A 226 -2.27 -33.42 17.37
CA LEU A 226 -1.92 -32.39 16.40
C LEU A 226 -1.08 -32.98 15.26
N PRO A 227 -1.33 -32.59 14.00
CA PRO A 227 -0.50 -33.01 12.88
C PRO A 227 0.92 -32.42 12.99
N PRO A 228 1.95 -33.09 12.46
CA PRO A 228 3.28 -32.51 12.32
C PRO A 228 3.28 -31.18 11.54
N VAL A 229 2.43 -31.05 10.53
CA VAL A 229 2.19 -29.81 9.78
C VAL A 229 0.78 -29.33 10.09
N LEU A 230 0.68 -28.23 10.82
CA LEU A 230 -0.58 -27.63 11.24
C LEU A 230 -0.92 -26.45 10.34
N THR A 231 -2.07 -26.51 9.68
CA THR A 231 -2.53 -25.46 8.76
C THR A 231 -3.76 -24.75 9.31
N PHE A 232 -3.70 -23.42 9.31
CA PHE A 232 -4.83 -22.56 9.68
C PHE A 232 -5.33 -21.82 8.44
N GLU A 233 -6.62 -21.89 8.20
CA GLU A 233 -7.30 -21.05 7.23
C GLU A 233 -7.83 -19.79 7.92
N LEU A 234 -7.50 -18.62 7.38
CA LEU A 234 -7.92 -17.33 7.91
C LEU A 234 -9.05 -16.78 7.05
N SER A 235 -10.28 -17.05 7.47
CA SER A 235 -11.48 -16.52 6.82
C SER A 235 -11.59 -15.02 7.10
N ARG A 236 -11.41 -14.24 6.03
CA ARG A 236 -11.53 -12.77 6.04
C ARG A 236 -12.73 -12.29 5.25
N PHE A 237 -13.56 -13.17 4.69
CA PHE A 237 -14.73 -12.75 3.95
C PHE A 237 -15.95 -12.78 4.86
N GLU A 238 -16.65 -11.65 4.94
CA GLU A 238 -17.94 -11.55 5.60
C GLU A 238 -18.97 -10.91 4.68
N PHE A 239 -20.23 -11.32 4.84
CA PHE A 239 -21.31 -10.75 4.07
C PHE A 239 -21.64 -9.34 4.58
N ASN A 240 -21.32 -8.32 3.79
CA ASN A 240 -21.71 -6.96 4.11
C ASN A 240 -23.20 -6.77 3.75
N GLN A 241 -24.07 -6.73 4.77
CA GLN A 241 -25.51 -6.59 4.58
C GLN A 241 -25.89 -5.26 3.89
N ALA A 242 -25.12 -4.18 4.11
CA ALA A 242 -25.39 -2.88 3.48
C ALA A 242 -25.04 -2.87 1.99
N LEU A 243 -24.01 -3.62 1.58
CA LEU A 243 -23.57 -3.72 0.18
C LEU A 243 -24.14 -4.93 -0.56
N GLY A 244 -24.81 -5.85 0.14
CA GLY A 244 -25.41 -7.06 -0.44
C GLY A 244 -24.40 -8.04 -1.05
N ARG A 245 -23.12 -8.00 -0.64
CA ARG A 245 -22.05 -8.83 -1.21
C ARG A 245 -21.00 -9.21 -0.16
N PRO A 246 -20.27 -10.33 -0.33
CA PRO A 246 -19.13 -10.66 0.52
C PRO A 246 -18.03 -9.63 0.35
N GLU A 247 -17.50 -9.14 1.47
CA GLU A 247 -16.41 -8.17 1.53
C GLU A 247 -15.24 -8.74 2.32
N LYS A 248 -14.03 -8.41 1.88
CA LYS A 248 -12.79 -8.80 2.56
C LYS A 248 -12.52 -7.86 3.73
N ILE A 249 -12.35 -8.43 4.90
CA ILE A 249 -11.98 -7.73 6.12
C ILE A 249 -10.48 -7.49 6.13
N HIS A 250 -10.13 -6.21 6.26
CA HIS A 250 -8.74 -5.75 6.30
C HIS A 250 -8.21 -5.52 7.72
N ASN A 251 -8.94 -5.98 8.75
CA ASN A 251 -8.50 -5.88 10.15
C ASN A 251 -7.13 -6.55 10.34
N LYS A 252 -6.28 -5.88 11.13
CA LYS A 252 -4.96 -6.39 11.49
C LYS A 252 -5.13 -7.61 12.40
N LEU A 253 -4.57 -8.74 11.98
CA LEU A 253 -4.47 -9.96 12.78
C LEU A 253 -3.01 -10.35 12.93
N GLU A 254 -2.53 -10.36 14.16
CA GLU A 254 -1.15 -10.73 14.49
C GLU A 254 -1.02 -12.23 14.70
N PHE A 255 0.04 -12.84 14.15
CA PHE A 255 0.35 -14.24 14.40
C PHE A 255 1.85 -14.42 14.70
N PRO A 256 2.21 -15.30 15.66
CA PRO A 256 3.58 -15.40 16.14
C PRO A 256 4.46 -16.25 15.22
N TYR A 257 5.78 -16.02 15.27
CA TYR A 257 6.75 -16.91 14.63
C TYR A 257 6.79 -18.30 15.29
N MET A 258 6.57 -18.38 16.60
CA MET A 258 6.45 -19.61 17.39
C MET A 258 5.10 -19.64 18.09
N LEU A 259 4.29 -20.65 17.77
CA LEU A 259 3.00 -20.89 18.39
C LEU A 259 3.12 -22.05 19.40
N TYR A 260 2.70 -21.83 20.65
CA TYR A 260 2.64 -22.88 21.67
C TYR A 260 1.21 -23.41 21.78
N MET A 261 1.01 -24.68 21.42
CA MET A 261 -0.32 -25.28 21.33
C MET A 261 -0.83 -25.86 22.66
N ASP A 262 -0.01 -25.85 23.70
CA ASP A 262 -0.27 -26.48 25.01
C ASP A 262 -1.63 -26.12 25.60
N ARG A 263 -2.04 -24.85 25.51
CA ARG A 263 -3.30 -24.36 26.10
C ARG A 263 -4.55 -24.95 25.44
N TYR A 264 -4.42 -25.44 24.20
CA TYR A 264 -5.51 -25.97 23.38
C TYR A 264 -5.61 -27.50 23.45
N MET A 265 -4.67 -28.16 24.13
CA MET A 265 -4.62 -29.62 24.22
C MET A 265 -5.52 -30.15 25.33
N ASP A 266 -6.21 -31.27 25.10
CA ASP A 266 -7.09 -31.92 26.08
C ASP A 266 -6.36 -32.27 27.40
N ARG A 267 -5.09 -32.69 27.33
CA ARG A 267 -4.25 -32.95 28.52
C ARG A 267 -4.14 -31.77 29.50
N ASN A 268 -4.31 -30.54 29.03
CA ASN A 268 -4.18 -29.32 29.83
C ASN A 268 -5.55 -28.65 30.08
N ARG A 269 -6.65 -29.30 29.68
CA ARG A 269 -8.02 -28.78 29.70
C ARG A 269 -8.41 -28.10 31.02
N GLU A 270 -8.16 -28.77 32.14
CA GLU A 270 -8.54 -28.24 33.46
C GLU A 270 -7.74 -26.98 33.82
N VAL A 271 -6.43 -26.98 33.58
CA VAL A 271 -5.57 -25.82 33.84
C VAL A 271 -5.95 -24.65 32.94
N THR A 272 -6.24 -24.91 31.67
CA THR A 272 -6.71 -23.88 30.73
C THR A 272 -8.04 -23.30 31.19
N ARG A 273 -9.01 -24.11 31.64
CA ARG A 273 -10.30 -23.60 32.16
C ARG A 273 -10.12 -22.67 33.35
N ILE A 274 -9.27 -23.04 34.31
CA ILE A 274 -8.96 -22.18 35.47
C ILE A 274 -8.33 -20.86 35.03
N LYS A 275 -7.36 -20.91 34.10
CA LYS A 275 -6.71 -19.70 33.56
C LYS A 275 -7.68 -18.82 32.75
N ARG A 276 -8.59 -19.41 31.96
CA ARG A 276 -9.63 -18.68 31.21
C ARG A 276 -10.57 -17.92 32.16
N GLU A 277 -11.02 -18.56 33.24
CA GLU A 277 -11.86 -17.93 34.25
C GLU A 277 -11.14 -16.78 34.97
N GLU A 278 -9.84 -16.94 35.27
CA GLU A 278 -9.05 -15.86 35.85
C GLU A 278 -8.85 -14.69 34.88
N ILE A 279 -8.57 -14.96 33.60
CA ILE A 279 -8.50 -13.92 32.55
C ILE A 279 -9.84 -13.18 32.44
N ARG A 280 -10.98 -13.89 32.50
CA ARG A 280 -12.31 -13.28 32.47
C ARG A 280 -12.49 -12.29 33.64
N ARG A 281 -12.16 -12.70 34.86
CA ARG A 281 -12.22 -11.82 36.06
C ARG A 281 -11.28 -10.62 35.94
N LEU A 282 -10.06 -10.83 35.46
CA LEU A 282 -9.10 -9.76 35.23
C LEU A 282 -9.59 -8.77 34.17
N LYS A 283 -10.20 -9.24 33.07
CA LYS A 283 -10.80 -8.39 32.02
C LYS A 283 -12.00 -7.58 32.55
N GLU A 284 -12.83 -8.17 33.42
CA GLU A 284 -13.94 -7.47 34.09
C GLU A 284 -13.41 -6.36 35.00
N HIS A 285 -12.40 -6.66 35.82
CA HIS A 285 -11.77 -5.67 36.69
C HIS A 285 -11.07 -4.56 35.88
N LEU A 286 -10.39 -4.92 34.80
CA LEU A 286 -9.77 -3.99 33.86
C LEU A 286 -10.79 -3.00 33.30
N THR A 287 -11.96 -3.48 32.86
CA THR A 287 -13.05 -2.64 32.36
C THR A 287 -13.49 -1.61 33.40
N VAL A 288 -13.61 -2.01 34.67
CA VAL A 288 -13.97 -1.09 35.76
C VAL A 288 -12.90 0.00 35.95
N LEU A 289 -11.62 -0.37 35.93
CA LEU A 289 -10.52 0.59 36.08
C LEU A 289 -10.44 1.55 34.89
N GLN A 290 -10.63 1.05 33.66
CA GLN A 290 -10.67 1.86 32.45
C GLN A 290 -11.82 2.88 32.49
N GLN A 291 -13.03 2.44 32.87
CA GLN A 291 -14.17 3.34 33.05
C GLN A 291 -13.91 4.40 34.13
N ARG A 292 -13.23 4.04 35.22
CA ARG A 292 -12.85 5.00 36.27
C ARG A 292 -11.80 5.99 35.77
N LEU A 293 -10.79 5.54 35.04
CA LEU A 293 -9.76 6.39 34.43
C LEU A 293 -10.37 7.37 33.42
N GLU A 294 -11.29 6.90 32.58
CA GLU A 294 -11.99 7.72 31.58
C GLU A 294 -12.74 8.90 32.23
N ARG A 295 -13.26 8.74 33.46
CA ARG A 295 -13.91 9.85 34.19
C ARG A 295 -12.94 10.99 34.54
N TYR A 296 -11.64 10.71 34.69
CA TYR A 296 -10.63 11.73 34.94
C TYR A 296 -10.12 12.35 33.62
N LEU A 297 -9.99 11.56 32.55
CA LEU A 297 -9.49 12.02 31.25
C LEU A 297 -10.55 12.77 30.42
N SER A 298 -11.82 12.38 30.56
CA SER A 298 -12.97 12.94 29.85
C SER A 298 -14.00 13.52 30.84
N TYR A 299 -13.54 14.45 31.67
CA TYR A 299 -14.36 15.11 32.69
C TYR A 299 -15.25 16.22 32.11
N GLY A 300 -16.46 16.37 32.66
CA GLY A 300 -17.43 17.41 32.31
C GLY A 300 -18.88 16.93 32.42
N SER A 301 -19.85 17.81 32.21
CA SER A 301 -21.27 17.46 32.08
C SER A 301 -21.80 17.73 30.65
N GLY A 302 -21.19 18.67 29.93
CA GLY A 302 -21.55 19.03 28.56
C GLY A 302 -21.02 18.05 27.49
N PRO A 303 -21.26 18.36 26.21
CA PRO A 303 -20.81 17.54 25.08
C PRO A 303 -19.29 17.59 24.88
N LYS A 304 -18.64 18.69 25.29
CA LYS A 304 -17.18 18.82 25.31
C LYS A 304 -16.65 18.36 26.68
N ARG A 305 -15.70 17.43 26.66
CA ARG A 305 -15.06 16.85 27.85
C ARG A 305 -13.56 17.15 27.81
N PHE A 306 -12.96 17.34 28.98
CA PHE A 306 -11.55 17.70 29.13
C PHE A 306 -10.93 16.93 30.30
N PRO A 307 -9.60 16.74 30.33
CA PRO A 307 -8.93 16.14 31.48
C PRO A 307 -9.13 17.00 32.74
N LEU A 308 -9.54 16.36 33.84
CA LEU A 308 -9.82 17.06 35.10
C LEU A 308 -8.58 17.79 35.64
N ALA A 309 -7.39 17.20 35.48
CA ALA A 309 -6.13 17.84 35.88
C ALA A 309 -5.90 19.17 35.16
N ASP A 310 -6.19 19.22 33.86
CA ASP A 310 -6.05 20.43 33.04
C ASP A 310 -7.08 21.49 33.43
N VAL A 311 -8.33 21.07 33.69
CA VAL A 311 -9.37 21.98 34.18
C VAL A 311 -8.98 22.62 35.52
N LEU A 312 -8.45 21.82 36.45
CA LEU A 312 -7.95 22.33 37.74
C LEU A 312 -6.77 23.28 37.55
N GLN A 313 -5.86 22.97 36.63
CA GLN A 313 -4.73 23.83 36.31
C GLN A 313 -5.17 25.17 35.72
N TYR A 314 -6.04 25.17 34.70
CA TYR A 314 -6.53 26.39 34.07
C TYR A 314 -7.37 27.23 35.03
N ALA A 315 -8.16 26.60 35.92
CA ALA A 315 -8.89 27.31 36.95
C ALA A 315 -7.95 28.01 37.94
N MET A 316 -6.85 27.36 38.33
CA MET A 316 -5.83 27.93 39.21
C MET A 316 -5.07 29.07 38.52
N GLU A 317 -4.66 28.89 37.27
CA GLU A 317 -4.01 29.94 36.46
C GLU A 317 -4.93 31.16 36.28
N PHE A 318 -6.22 30.94 36.03
CA PHE A 318 -7.21 32.00 35.97
C PHE A 318 -7.33 32.72 37.32
N ALA A 319 -7.51 32.01 38.42
CA ALA A 319 -7.62 32.63 39.75
C ALA A 319 -6.37 33.44 40.14
N SER A 320 -5.18 32.99 39.72
CA SER A 320 -3.89 33.62 40.01
C SER A 320 -3.56 34.79 39.08
N SER A 321 -4.36 35.02 38.03
CA SER A 321 -4.15 36.12 37.10
C SER A 321 -4.55 37.46 37.73
N LYS A 322 -3.83 38.54 37.38
CA LYS A 322 -4.03 39.85 37.98
C LYS A 322 -5.41 40.42 37.64
N PRO A 323 -6.20 40.89 38.63
CA PRO A 323 -7.53 41.42 38.38
C PRO A 323 -7.49 42.67 37.52
N VAL A 324 -8.40 42.73 36.53
CA VAL A 324 -8.57 43.89 35.64
C VAL A 324 -9.73 44.73 36.19
N ALA A 325 -9.43 45.90 36.75
CA ALA A 325 -10.45 46.91 37.02
C ALA A 325 -10.77 47.66 35.70
N MET A 326 -11.95 47.43 35.14
CA MET A 326 -12.55 48.34 34.15
C MET A 326 -13.90 48.81 34.69
N GLU A 327 -13.98 50.11 34.96
CA GLU A 327 -15.26 50.82 35.11
C GLU A 327 -16.04 50.74 33.78
N GLN A 328 -17.34 50.49 33.86
CA GLN A 328 -18.27 50.57 32.73
C GLN A 328 -18.70 52.03 32.51
N ASP A 329 -18.70 52.50 31.25
CA ASP A 329 -19.81 53.24 30.60
C ASP A 329 -19.30 54.19 29.52
N SER A 330 -19.56 53.87 28.24
CA SER A 330 -20.12 54.82 27.27
C SER A 330 -20.39 54.14 25.93
N VAL A 331 -21.66 54.14 25.55
CA VAL A 331 -22.21 53.80 24.24
C VAL A 331 -21.84 54.90 23.22
N ALA A 332 -21.17 54.57 22.12
CA ALA A 332 -21.32 55.23 20.81
C ALA A 332 -20.64 54.41 19.68
N PRO A 333 -21.16 54.41 18.44
CA PRO A 333 -20.78 53.47 17.40
C PRO A 333 -19.66 53.96 16.46
N LEU A 334 -19.07 52.97 15.79
CA LEU A 334 -18.08 53.00 14.71
C LEU A 334 -18.04 54.25 13.83
N GLU A 335 -16.85 54.81 13.64
CA GLU A 335 -16.42 55.40 12.36
C GLU A 335 -14.91 55.13 12.09
N SER A 336 -14.65 54.46 10.97
CA SER A 336 -13.71 54.84 9.91
C SER A 336 -12.19 54.96 10.18
N MET A 337 -11.48 53.99 9.57
CA MET A 337 -10.25 54.15 8.76
C MET A 337 -8.85 54.16 9.41
N CYS A 338 -8.06 53.14 9.03
CA CYS A 338 -6.59 53.17 8.87
C CYS A 338 -6.16 54.15 7.74
N PRO A 339 -4.87 54.39 7.40
CA PRO A 339 -3.61 53.89 7.98
C PRO A 339 -2.48 54.96 8.15
N ALA A 340 -1.42 54.54 8.87
CA ALA A 340 0.02 54.82 8.65
C ALA A 340 0.63 56.25 8.63
N ALA A 341 1.73 56.34 9.40
CA ALA A 341 2.92 57.18 9.26
C ALA A 341 2.72 58.71 9.30
N THR A 342 3.32 59.46 10.23
CA THR A 342 4.70 59.94 10.03
C THR A 342 5.34 60.51 11.32
N THR A 343 6.61 60.16 11.51
CA THR A 343 7.75 60.99 11.97
C THR A 343 7.51 62.38 12.59
N ALA A 344 8.07 62.58 13.79
CA ALA A 344 9.01 63.65 14.20
C ALA A 344 8.88 63.87 15.73
N ALA A 345 9.83 63.42 16.56
CA ALA A 345 11.02 64.17 16.95
C ALA A 345 10.72 65.57 17.53
N THR A 346 10.86 65.75 18.85
CA THR A 346 11.58 66.91 19.41
C THR A 346 11.90 66.79 20.91
N THR A 347 13.21 66.89 21.18
CA THR A 347 13.89 67.59 22.29
C THR A 347 13.78 67.09 23.73
N ALA A 348 14.86 66.40 24.13
CA ALA A 348 15.39 66.40 25.49
C ALA A 348 16.25 67.66 25.77
N ALA A 349 16.49 67.87 27.06
CA ALA A 349 16.96 69.06 27.75
C ALA A 349 18.39 69.58 27.43
N THR A 350 18.56 70.88 27.68
CA THR A 350 19.80 71.62 27.98
C THR A 350 20.26 71.32 29.43
N ALA A 351 21.53 71.29 29.85
CA ALA A 351 22.87 71.59 29.30
C ALA A 351 23.96 71.00 30.28
N PRO A 352 25.23 71.44 30.30
CA PRO A 352 26.35 70.90 29.51
C PRO A 352 27.54 70.38 30.37
N ALA A 353 28.47 69.62 29.77
CA ALA A 353 29.87 70.03 29.56
C ALA A 353 30.88 68.87 29.35
N THR A 354 31.81 69.13 28.42
CA THR A 354 33.16 68.58 28.20
C THR A 354 33.35 67.23 27.49
N ALA A 355 33.83 67.34 26.24
CA ALA A 355 34.52 66.36 25.40
C ALA A 355 36.04 66.33 25.76
N PRO A 356 36.94 65.51 25.14
CA PRO A 356 36.77 64.75 23.89
C PRO A 356 37.44 63.35 23.78
N ALA A 357 37.23 62.74 22.60
CA ALA A 357 38.12 61.85 21.84
C ALA A 357 37.84 60.32 21.79
N THR A 358 37.37 59.90 20.60
CA THR A 358 37.73 58.71 19.81
C THR A 358 37.96 57.35 20.48
N GLY A 359 37.12 56.37 20.13
CA GLY A 359 37.44 54.93 20.26
C GLY A 359 36.29 54.04 19.80
N ALA A 360 36.52 53.24 18.75
CA ALA A 360 35.60 52.19 18.31
C ALA A 360 35.32 51.19 19.44
N GLN A 361 34.06 50.79 19.66
CA GLN A 361 33.74 49.66 20.54
C GLN A 361 32.68 48.75 19.92
N GLN A 362 33.11 47.51 19.71
CA GLN A 362 32.34 46.33 19.35
C GLN A 362 31.07 46.18 20.19
N GLN A 363 29.97 45.79 19.55
CA GLN A 363 28.78 45.27 20.22
C GLN A 363 29.16 44.06 21.08
N ARG A 364 29.13 44.20 22.40
CA ARG A 364 29.12 43.07 23.33
C ARG A 364 27.72 42.45 23.34
N LEU A 365 27.63 41.20 22.93
CA LEU A 365 26.45 40.34 23.14
C LEU A 365 26.19 40.21 24.65
N ALA A 366 24.92 40.33 25.07
CA ALA A 366 24.53 40.16 26.46
C ALA A 366 24.80 38.73 26.93
N ILE A 367 25.59 38.58 27.99
CA ILE A 367 25.90 37.28 28.59
C ILE A 367 24.71 36.86 29.46
N HIS A 368 23.92 35.89 28.99
CA HIS A 368 22.86 35.29 29.79
C HIS A 368 23.45 34.44 30.92
N LYS A 369 22.93 34.59 32.14
CA LYS A 369 23.35 33.76 33.27
C LYS A 369 22.74 32.35 33.12
N PRO A 370 23.40 31.28 33.60
CA PRO A 370 22.76 29.98 33.71
C PRO A 370 21.46 30.13 34.50
N PHE A 371 20.35 29.59 33.97
CA PHE A 371 19.00 29.61 34.55
C PHE A 371 18.22 30.95 34.47
N THR A 372 18.66 31.95 33.69
CA THR A 372 17.80 33.12 33.39
C THR A 372 17.00 32.90 32.11
N GLN A 373 15.67 33.04 32.18
CA GLN A 373 14.82 33.07 30.99
C GLN A 373 14.94 34.42 30.28
N SER A 374 15.39 34.42 29.03
CA SER A 374 15.48 35.60 28.19
C SER A 374 14.14 35.86 27.48
N ARG A 375 13.67 37.13 27.47
CA ARG A 375 12.40 37.57 26.86
C ARG A 375 11.11 37.06 27.54
N LEU A 376 10.99 37.24 28.85
CA LEU A 376 9.66 37.13 29.48
C LEU A 376 8.75 38.25 28.94
N PRO A 377 7.52 37.94 28.49
CA PRO A 377 6.52 38.95 28.20
C PRO A 377 6.31 39.87 29.42
N PRO A 378 6.05 41.18 29.24
CA PRO A 378 5.76 42.06 30.36
C PRO A 378 4.50 41.59 31.10
N ASP A 379 4.57 41.57 32.43
CA ASP A 379 3.52 41.09 33.34
C ASP A 379 2.36 42.11 33.47
N LEU A 380 1.74 42.38 32.33
CA LEU A 380 0.55 43.23 32.17
C LEU A 380 -0.71 42.39 32.44
N PRO A 381 -1.72 42.92 33.15
CA PRO A 381 -2.98 42.22 33.34
C PRO A 381 -3.68 42.08 31.98
N MET A 382 -3.77 40.85 31.47
CA MET A 382 -4.44 40.51 30.20
C MET A 382 -5.66 39.63 30.47
N HIS A 383 -6.69 39.75 29.62
CA HIS A 383 -7.90 38.95 29.71
C HIS A 383 -7.66 37.49 29.25
N PRO A 384 -8.26 36.49 29.91
CA PRO A 384 -9.27 36.58 30.99
C PRO A 384 -8.67 36.54 32.41
N ALA A 385 -9.19 37.37 33.32
CA ALA A 385 -8.80 37.44 34.73
C ALA A 385 -10.01 37.68 35.67
N PRO A 386 -9.95 37.29 36.96
CA PRO A 386 -11.04 37.54 37.90
C PRO A 386 -11.23 39.03 38.14
N ARG A 387 -12.47 39.48 38.34
CA ARG A 387 -12.77 40.90 38.56
C ARG A 387 -12.30 41.40 39.94
N HIS A 388 -12.54 40.60 40.96
CA HIS A 388 -12.17 40.87 42.35
C HIS A 388 -11.85 39.54 43.04
N ILE A 389 -10.76 39.49 43.81
CA ILE A 389 -10.37 38.35 44.63
C ILE A 389 -9.50 38.86 45.80
N THR A 390 -9.78 38.42 47.02
CA THR A 390 -8.96 38.77 48.19
C THR A 390 -7.72 37.87 48.28
N GLU A 391 -6.67 38.33 48.98
CA GLU A 391 -5.44 37.53 49.14
C GLU A 391 -5.71 36.26 49.97
N GLU A 392 -6.60 36.33 50.97
CA GLU A 392 -7.04 35.15 51.71
C GLU A 392 -7.81 34.15 50.82
N GLU A 393 -8.74 34.61 49.98
CA GLU A 393 -9.47 33.75 49.04
C GLU A 393 -8.53 33.09 48.01
N LEU A 394 -7.58 33.85 47.46
CA LEU A 394 -6.59 33.33 46.52
C LEU A 394 -5.75 32.22 47.15
N ARG A 395 -5.23 32.43 48.36
CA ARG A 395 -4.45 31.39 49.08
C ARG A 395 -5.27 30.13 49.34
N VAL A 396 -6.55 30.27 49.67
CA VAL A 396 -7.45 29.12 49.86
C VAL A 396 -7.68 28.39 48.54
N LEU A 397 -7.95 29.10 47.45
CA LEU A 397 -8.18 28.53 46.12
C LEU A 397 -6.93 27.81 45.59
N GLU A 398 -5.75 28.45 45.66
CA GLU A 398 -4.47 27.85 45.29
C GLU A 398 -4.21 26.58 46.11
N GLY A 399 -4.37 26.64 47.43
CA GLY A 399 -4.19 25.49 48.30
C GLY A 399 -5.13 24.33 47.98
N CYS A 400 -6.40 24.61 47.69
CA CYS A 400 -7.39 23.59 47.33
C CYS A 400 -7.13 23.00 45.94
N LEU A 401 -7.00 23.84 44.93
CA LEU A 401 -6.84 23.43 43.52
C LEU A 401 -5.52 22.70 43.30
N HIS A 402 -4.43 23.17 43.90
CA HIS A 402 -3.13 22.51 43.79
C HIS A 402 -3.15 21.12 44.43
N ARG A 403 -3.78 20.99 45.61
CA ARG A 403 -3.95 19.70 46.30
C ARG A 403 -4.81 18.75 45.46
N TRP A 404 -5.98 19.18 45.01
CA TRP A 404 -6.88 18.34 44.20
C TRP A 404 -6.24 17.94 42.88
N ARG A 405 -5.50 18.85 42.24
CA ARG A 405 -4.74 18.53 41.02
C ARG A 405 -3.73 17.41 41.30
N SER A 406 -2.96 17.53 42.38
CA SER A 406 -1.99 16.52 42.78
C SER A 406 -2.65 15.17 43.10
N GLU A 407 -3.80 15.18 43.79
CA GLU A 407 -4.60 13.98 44.08
C GLU A 407 -5.08 13.31 42.78
N VAL A 408 -5.63 14.09 41.83
CA VAL A 408 -6.09 13.59 40.51
C VAL A 408 -4.94 13.03 39.67
N GLU A 409 -3.80 13.70 39.64
CA GLU A 409 -2.62 13.22 38.91
C GLU A 409 -2.06 11.91 39.50
N ASN A 410 -2.08 11.77 40.83
CA ASN A 410 -1.69 10.54 41.49
C ASN A 410 -2.70 9.40 41.22
N ASP A 411 -3.99 9.66 41.39
CA ASP A 411 -5.06 8.69 41.10
C ASP A 411 -4.98 8.19 39.65
N THR A 412 -4.81 9.11 38.69
CA THR A 412 -4.69 8.79 37.27
C THR A 412 -3.48 7.88 37.02
N ARG A 413 -2.34 8.20 37.64
CA ARG A 413 -1.10 7.41 37.53
C ARG A 413 -1.25 6.02 38.15
N ASP A 414 -1.90 5.92 39.31
CA ASP A 414 -2.13 4.65 40.00
C ASP A 414 -3.11 3.75 39.25
N LEU A 415 -4.16 4.33 38.65
CA LEU A 415 -5.08 3.63 37.76
C LEU A 415 -4.37 3.12 36.51
N GLN A 416 -3.61 3.97 35.83
CA GLN A 416 -2.80 3.57 34.67
C GLN A 416 -1.81 2.45 35.03
N GLY A 417 -1.09 2.58 36.15
CA GLY A 417 -0.18 1.55 36.64
C GLY A 417 -0.88 0.24 36.97
N SER A 418 -2.09 0.29 37.53
CA SER A 418 -2.91 -0.90 37.81
C SER A 418 -3.40 -1.58 36.53
N ILE A 419 -3.88 -0.80 35.56
CA ILE A 419 -4.28 -1.28 34.22
C ILE A 419 -3.10 -1.97 33.53
N SER A 420 -1.91 -1.35 33.51
CA SER A 420 -0.72 -1.94 32.90
C SER A 420 -0.29 -3.25 33.57
N ARG A 421 -0.40 -3.35 34.91
CA ARG A 421 -0.12 -4.59 35.65
C ARG A 421 -1.10 -5.71 35.28
N ILE A 422 -2.39 -5.40 35.15
CA ILE A 422 -3.41 -6.38 34.74
C ILE A 422 -3.16 -6.85 33.31
N HIS A 423 -2.92 -5.92 32.36
CA HIS A 423 -2.57 -6.28 30.98
C HIS A 423 -1.36 -7.25 30.94
N ARG A 424 -0.27 -6.91 31.63
CA ARG A 424 0.92 -7.76 31.71
C ARG A 424 0.62 -9.14 32.33
N THR A 425 -0.27 -9.20 33.31
CA THR A 425 -0.67 -10.47 33.94
C THR A 425 -1.45 -11.35 32.97
N ILE A 426 -2.36 -10.77 32.18
CA ILE A 426 -3.11 -11.47 31.14
C ILE A 426 -2.17 -11.98 30.04
N GLU A 427 -1.26 -11.12 29.56
CA GLU A 427 -0.27 -11.48 28.52
C GLU A 427 0.61 -12.67 28.93
N LEU A 428 1.07 -12.68 30.19
CA LEU A 428 1.95 -13.71 30.72
C LEU A 428 1.22 -14.95 31.27
N MET A 429 -0.12 -14.98 31.24
CA MET A 429 -0.94 -16.03 31.87
C MET A 429 -0.58 -17.45 31.41
N TYR A 430 -0.10 -17.59 30.17
CA TYR A 430 0.27 -18.87 29.57
C TYR A 430 1.77 -18.99 29.27
N SER A 431 2.59 -18.09 29.79
CA SER A 431 4.06 -18.12 29.61
C SER A 431 4.77 -19.04 30.61
N ASP A 432 4.02 -19.84 31.37
CA ASP A 432 4.57 -20.83 32.29
C ASP A 432 5.27 -21.96 31.51
N LYS A 433 6.36 -22.51 32.07
CA LYS A 433 7.08 -23.62 31.44
C LYS A 433 6.19 -24.81 31.09
N SER A 434 5.18 -25.12 31.91
CA SER A 434 4.24 -26.20 31.64
C SER A 434 3.31 -25.96 30.44
N MET A 435 3.12 -24.70 30.05
CA MET A 435 2.29 -24.27 28.91
C MET A 435 3.12 -23.92 27.66
N MET A 436 4.41 -24.28 27.67
CA MET A 436 5.34 -24.04 26.57
C MET A 436 6.07 -25.33 26.16
N GLN A 437 5.36 -26.46 26.11
CA GLN A 437 5.91 -27.77 25.78
C GLN A 437 5.60 -28.22 24.36
N VAL A 438 4.70 -27.56 23.62
CA VAL A 438 4.31 -27.94 22.26
C VAL A 438 4.56 -26.80 21.27
N PRO A 439 5.83 -26.52 20.95
CA PRO A 439 6.21 -25.47 20.02
C PRO A 439 5.93 -25.87 18.56
N TYR A 440 5.29 -24.95 17.84
CA TYR A 440 5.06 -24.99 16.41
C TYR A 440 5.69 -23.76 15.76
N ARG A 441 6.62 -23.96 14.83
CA ARG A 441 7.33 -22.89 14.12
C ARG A 441 6.58 -22.54 12.85
N LEU A 442 6.42 -21.26 12.56
CA LEU A 442 5.83 -20.81 11.31
C LEU A 442 6.76 -21.17 10.13
N HIS A 443 6.25 -21.97 9.21
CA HIS A 443 6.96 -22.45 8.02
C HIS A 443 6.63 -21.63 6.79
N ALA A 444 5.33 -21.43 6.53
CA ALA A 444 4.86 -20.68 5.38
C ALA A 444 3.63 -19.83 5.70
N VAL A 445 3.51 -18.71 4.99
CA VAL A 445 2.36 -17.79 5.02
C VAL A 445 1.94 -17.51 3.60
N LEU A 446 0.71 -17.87 3.25
CA LEU A 446 0.15 -17.62 1.94
C LEU A 446 -0.70 -16.34 2.01
N VAL A 447 -0.39 -15.40 1.13
CA VAL A 447 -0.93 -14.04 1.13
C VAL A 447 -1.74 -13.83 -0.14
N HIS A 448 -2.86 -13.13 0.02
CA HIS A 448 -3.78 -12.77 -1.05
C HIS A 448 -3.97 -11.26 -1.10
N GLU A 449 -3.81 -10.67 -2.29
CA GLU A 449 -4.15 -9.28 -2.60
C GLU A 449 -5.22 -9.23 -3.68
N GLY A 450 -6.36 -8.59 -3.38
CA GLY A 450 -7.48 -8.50 -4.31
C GLY A 450 -8.83 -8.80 -3.67
N GLN A 451 -9.83 -8.96 -4.53
CA GLN A 451 -11.21 -9.30 -4.17
C GLN A 451 -11.37 -10.82 -4.09
N ALA A 452 -12.50 -11.30 -3.54
CA ALA A 452 -12.78 -12.74 -3.40
C ALA A 452 -12.59 -13.52 -4.70
N ASN A 453 -13.12 -12.99 -5.80
CA ASN A 453 -13.20 -13.69 -7.09
C ASN A 453 -11.96 -13.46 -7.98
N ALA A 454 -11.13 -12.46 -7.64
CA ALA A 454 -9.99 -12.07 -8.44
C ALA A 454 -8.94 -11.40 -7.57
N GLY A 455 -7.75 -11.99 -7.56
CA GLY A 455 -6.60 -11.44 -6.86
C GLY A 455 -5.33 -12.19 -7.19
N HIS A 456 -4.26 -11.71 -6.59
CA HIS A 456 -2.92 -12.22 -6.76
C HIS A 456 -2.47 -12.92 -5.48
N TYR A 457 -1.87 -14.08 -5.64
CA TYR A 457 -1.44 -14.93 -4.54
C TYR A 457 0.07 -15.11 -4.58
N TRP A 458 0.70 -15.05 -3.41
CA TRP A 458 2.12 -15.39 -3.23
C TRP A 458 2.34 -16.03 -1.86
N ALA A 459 3.52 -16.60 -1.64
CA ALA A 459 3.87 -17.23 -0.38
C ALA A 459 5.16 -16.64 0.20
N TYR A 460 5.21 -16.50 1.52
CA TYR A 460 6.44 -16.38 2.29
C TYR A 460 6.77 -17.72 2.90
N ILE A 461 7.99 -18.21 2.72
CA ILE A 461 8.44 -19.50 3.24
C ILE A 461 9.78 -19.31 3.93
N TYR A 462 9.96 -19.90 5.12
CA TYR A 462 11.20 -19.84 5.85
C TYR A 462 12.21 -20.85 5.30
N ASP A 463 13.38 -20.39 4.86
CA ASP A 463 14.49 -21.26 4.45
C ASP A 463 15.36 -21.58 5.68
N PRO A 464 15.36 -22.82 6.21
CA PRO A 464 16.16 -23.20 7.38
C PRO A 464 17.66 -23.22 7.09
N HIS A 465 18.09 -23.42 5.84
CA HIS A 465 19.50 -23.45 5.45
C HIS A 465 20.08 -22.03 5.40
N GLN A 466 19.34 -21.07 4.83
CA GLN A 466 19.76 -19.67 4.77
C GLN A 466 19.35 -18.85 5.99
N ARG A 467 18.49 -19.42 6.86
CA ARG A 467 17.91 -18.78 8.05
C ARG A 467 17.22 -17.44 7.75
N CYS A 468 16.59 -17.33 6.58
CA CYS A 468 15.88 -16.14 6.16
C CYS A 468 14.52 -16.48 5.57
N TRP A 469 13.62 -15.49 5.55
CA TRP A 469 12.36 -15.60 4.84
C TRP A 469 12.60 -15.44 3.33
N MET A 470 11.88 -16.21 2.54
CA MET A 470 11.91 -16.17 1.09
C MET A 470 10.51 -15.87 0.58
N LYS A 471 10.40 -14.92 -0.35
CA LYS A 471 9.13 -14.56 -1.01
C LYS A 471 9.06 -15.26 -2.36
N TYR A 472 8.07 -16.12 -2.51
CA TYR A 472 7.78 -16.87 -3.72
C TYR A 472 6.58 -16.23 -4.42
N ASN A 473 6.86 -15.45 -5.46
CA ASN A 473 5.88 -14.72 -6.24
C ASN A 473 6.01 -15.11 -7.72
N ASP A 474 5.32 -16.19 -8.10
CA ASP A 474 5.40 -16.82 -9.41
C ASP A 474 6.86 -17.12 -9.82
N ILE A 475 7.35 -16.53 -10.92
CA ILE A 475 8.70 -16.76 -11.43
C ILE A 475 9.79 -16.10 -10.57
N SER A 476 9.39 -15.19 -9.68
CA SER A 476 10.29 -14.40 -8.86
C SER A 476 10.38 -14.97 -7.46
N VAL A 477 11.54 -15.53 -7.14
CA VAL A 477 11.89 -15.95 -5.78
C VAL A 477 12.94 -14.98 -5.24
N THR A 478 12.62 -14.26 -4.17
CA THR A 478 13.48 -13.23 -3.58
C THR A 478 13.68 -13.45 -2.09
N LYS A 479 14.84 -13.04 -1.57
CA LYS A 479 15.04 -12.95 -0.12
C LYS A 479 14.12 -11.90 0.47
N SER A 480 13.63 -12.14 1.67
CA SER A 480 12.71 -11.26 2.40
C SER A 480 13.01 -11.32 3.90
N SER A 481 12.30 -10.50 4.67
CA SER A 481 12.44 -10.38 6.12
C SER A 481 11.11 -10.60 6.84
N TRP A 482 11.17 -10.79 8.16
CA TRP A 482 9.97 -10.89 8.99
C TRP A 482 9.11 -9.63 8.91
N GLU A 483 9.74 -8.45 8.84
CA GLU A 483 9.07 -7.16 8.77
C GLU A 483 8.30 -7.00 7.45
N GLU A 484 8.87 -7.44 6.32
CA GLU A 484 8.16 -7.44 5.04
C GLU A 484 6.98 -8.43 5.06
N LEU A 485 7.18 -9.64 5.60
CA LEU A 485 6.12 -10.63 5.77
C LEU A 485 4.97 -10.04 6.59
N VAL A 486 5.25 -9.48 7.77
CA VAL A 486 4.24 -8.89 8.68
C VAL A 486 3.45 -7.79 7.97
N ARG A 487 4.15 -6.90 7.25
CA ARG A 487 3.52 -5.79 6.52
C ARG A 487 2.53 -6.26 5.46
N ASP A 488 2.84 -7.32 4.73
CA ASP A 488 1.96 -7.86 3.69
C ASP A 488 0.88 -8.82 4.24
N SER A 489 1.11 -9.42 5.41
CA SER A 489 0.32 -10.57 5.89
C SER A 489 -0.70 -10.24 7.00
N PHE A 490 -0.39 -9.31 7.91
CA PHE A 490 -1.29 -9.04 9.06
C PHE A 490 -2.61 -8.39 8.65
N GLY A 491 -2.63 -7.65 7.54
CA GLY A 491 -3.74 -6.76 7.17
C GLY A 491 -3.57 -5.35 7.74
N GLY A 492 -4.46 -4.44 7.34
CA GLY A 492 -4.51 -3.05 7.82
C GLY A 492 -3.58 -2.05 7.13
N TYR A 493 -2.46 -2.51 6.54
CA TYR A 493 -1.49 -1.63 5.87
C TYR A 493 -1.64 -1.58 4.34
N ARG A 494 -2.17 -2.64 3.73
CA ARG A 494 -2.34 -2.82 2.27
C ARG A 494 -3.59 -3.64 1.97
N ASN A 495 -3.93 -3.78 0.69
CA ASN A 495 -5.02 -4.65 0.22
C ASN A 495 -4.66 -6.16 0.32
N ALA A 496 -3.44 -6.47 0.74
CA ALA A 496 -2.91 -7.79 0.99
C ALA A 496 -3.19 -8.26 2.43
N SER A 497 -3.47 -9.54 2.58
CA SER A 497 -3.60 -10.19 3.89
C SER A 497 -3.32 -11.68 3.78
N ALA A 498 -2.82 -12.29 4.86
CA ALA A 498 -2.70 -13.74 4.95
C ALA A 498 -4.08 -14.39 4.94
N TYR A 499 -4.19 -15.48 4.18
CA TYR A 499 -5.37 -16.35 4.16
C TYR A 499 -5.05 -17.76 4.66
N CYS A 500 -3.78 -18.18 4.65
CA CYS A 500 -3.36 -19.48 5.19
C CYS A 500 -2.03 -19.36 5.92
N LEU A 501 -1.95 -19.96 7.10
CA LEU A 501 -0.73 -20.10 7.89
C LEU A 501 -0.36 -21.58 8.00
N MET A 502 0.88 -21.92 7.71
CA MET A 502 1.41 -23.27 7.85
C MET A 502 2.48 -23.28 8.93
N TYR A 503 2.23 -24.04 10.00
CA TYR A 503 3.17 -24.27 11.08
C TYR A 503 3.69 -25.71 11.05
N ILE A 504 4.93 -25.91 11.50
CA ILE A 504 5.55 -27.22 11.64
C ILE A 504 5.95 -27.47 13.08
N ASN A 505 5.80 -28.71 13.53
CA ASN A 505 6.15 -29.10 14.89
C ASN A 505 7.68 -29.02 15.11
N ASP A 506 8.12 -28.10 15.97
CA ASP A 506 9.54 -27.80 16.19
C ASP A 506 10.29 -28.95 16.89
N LYS A 507 9.56 -29.87 17.53
CA LYS A 507 10.13 -31.08 18.17
C LYS A 507 10.35 -32.23 17.20
N LYS A 508 10.01 -32.09 15.91
CA LYS A 508 10.15 -33.13 14.88
C LYS A 508 11.22 -32.72 13.85
N PRO A 509 12.51 -33.04 14.08
CA PRO A 509 13.61 -32.55 13.25
C PRO A 509 13.52 -32.97 11.79
N PHE A 510 12.94 -34.14 11.50
CA PHE A 510 12.81 -34.68 10.14
C PHE A 510 12.01 -33.78 9.19
N LEU A 511 11.20 -32.84 9.71
CA LEU A 511 10.45 -31.88 8.91
C LEU A 511 11.35 -30.76 8.35
N ILE A 512 12.48 -30.48 9.01
CA ILE A 512 13.39 -29.36 8.74
C ILE A 512 14.75 -29.88 8.24
N GLU A 513 15.25 -30.93 8.87
CA GLU A 513 16.51 -31.59 8.60
C GLU A 513 16.21 -32.96 7.98
N GLY A 514 16.12 -33.02 6.66
CA GLY A 514 15.93 -34.29 5.97
C GLY A 514 17.03 -35.28 6.36
N ASN A 515 16.67 -36.43 6.93
CA ASN A 515 17.62 -37.48 7.31
C ASN A 515 18.46 -37.90 6.08
N LEU A 516 19.79 -37.87 6.22
CA LEU A 516 20.83 -38.19 5.20
C LEU A 516 20.77 -37.45 3.85
N SER A 517 19.68 -36.76 3.50
CA SER A 517 19.53 -35.98 2.27
C SER A 517 20.22 -34.61 2.33
N SER A 518 20.81 -34.25 3.47
CA SER A 518 21.72 -33.09 3.61
C SER A 518 23.11 -33.32 3.00
N ILE A 519 23.48 -34.58 2.69
CA ILE A 519 24.79 -34.93 2.08
C ILE A 519 24.71 -34.89 0.54
N LEU A 520 23.52 -35.11 -0.04
CA LEU A 520 23.31 -35.15 -1.49
C LEU A 520 22.76 -33.78 -1.96
N SER A 521 23.44 -33.14 -2.91
CA SER A 521 23.02 -31.84 -3.45
C SER A 521 22.35 -31.99 -4.82
N GLY A 522 21.23 -31.29 -5.04
CA GLY A 522 20.58 -31.18 -6.35
C GLY A 522 20.10 -32.52 -6.91
N LEU A 523 20.60 -32.88 -8.11
CA LEU A 523 20.20 -34.06 -8.89
C LEU A 523 20.44 -35.40 -8.17
N ASP A 524 21.31 -35.44 -7.16
CA ASP A 524 21.59 -36.69 -6.44
C ASP A 524 20.50 -37.07 -5.44
N LYS A 525 19.56 -36.15 -5.14
CA LYS A 525 18.36 -36.44 -4.35
C LYS A 525 17.27 -37.18 -5.12
N LEU A 526 17.37 -37.22 -6.46
CA LEU A 526 16.30 -37.71 -7.32
C LEU A 526 16.43 -39.22 -7.60
N PRO A 527 15.30 -39.96 -7.62
CA PRO A 527 15.22 -41.30 -8.20
C PRO A 527 15.76 -41.35 -9.65
N PRO A 528 16.25 -42.52 -10.12
CA PRO A 528 16.92 -42.63 -11.41
C PRO A 528 16.09 -42.18 -12.62
N ASP A 529 14.79 -42.49 -12.62
CA ASP A 529 13.84 -42.09 -13.67
C ASP A 529 13.68 -40.57 -13.73
N LEU A 530 13.51 -39.92 -12.57
CA LEU A 530 13.42 -38.46 -12.48
C LEU A 530 14.76 -37.76 -12.76
N LYS A 531 15.88 -38.40 -12.39
CA LYS A 531 17.22 -37.88 -12.69
C LYS A 531 17.48 -37.83 -14.19
N HIS A 532 17.00 -38.82 -14.94
CA HIS A 532 17.05 -38.82 -16.41
C HIS A 532 16.18 -37.69 -16.99
N TYR A 533 14.93 -37.61 -16.55
CA TYR A 533 13.98 -36.59 -17.00
C TYR A 533 14.52 -35.15 -16.83
N VAL A 534 15.09 -34.83 -15.67
CA VAL A 534 15.65 -33.50 -15.41
C VAL A 534 16.94 -33.24 -16.21
N LYS A 535 17.75 -34.27 -16.49
CA LYS A 535 18.92 -34.13 -17.36
C LYS A 535 18.50 -33.79 -18.79
N GLU A 536 17.49 -34.47 -19.33
CA GLU A 536 16.97 -34.18 -20.66
C GLU A 536 16.44 -32.75 -20.78
N ASP A 537 15.66 -32.25 -19.80
CA ASP A 537 15.20 -30.86 -19.77
C ASP A 537 16.37 -29.85 -19.73
N ASN A 538 17.38 -30.14 -18.92
CA ASN A 538 18.58 -29.31 -18.81
C ASN A 538 19.40 -29.29 -20.11
N GLU A 539 19.51 -30.43 -20.81
CA GLU A 539 20.17 -30.51 -22.12
C GLU A 539 19.40 -29.75 -23.20
N LEU A 540 18.07 -29.78 -23.17
CA LEU A 540 17.22 -28.98 -24.05
C LEU A 540 17.44 -27.48 -23.80
N PHE A 541 17.53 -27.06 -22.53
CA PHE A 541 17.83 -25.67 -22.18
C PHE A 541 19.25 -25.24 -22.59
N ASP A 542 20.25 -26.12 -22.44
CA ASP A 542 21.60 -25.85 -22.90
C ASP A 542 21.64 -25.69 -24.44
N LYS A 543 20.87 -26.50 -25.19
CA LYS A 543 20.70 -26.35 -26.65
C LYS A 543 20.02 -25.03 -27.02
N GLU A 544 18.96 -24.66 -26.32
CA GLU A 544 18.24 -23.38 -26.49
C GLU A 544 19.20 -22.19 -26.34
N MET A 545 20.09 -22.22 -25.35
CA MET A 545 21.14 -21.20 -25.15
C MET A 545 22.15 -21.17 -26.32
N GLN A 546 22.62 -22.34 -26.76
CA GLN A 546 23.57 -22.42 -27.89
C GLN A 546 22.98 -21.90 -29.19
N GLU A 547 21.72 -22.23 -29.48
CA GLU A 547 20.99 -21.76 -30.66
C GLU A 547 20.82 -20.23 -30.63
N TRP A 548 20.50 -19.68 -29.45
CA TRP A 548 20.43 -18.23 -29.26
C TRP A 548 21.78 -17.55 -29.51
N ASP A 549 22.86 -18.06 -28.93
CA ASP A 549 24.21 -17.51 -29.12
C ASP A 549 24.65 -17.57 -30.59
N ALA A 550 24.34 -18.67 -31.28
CA ALA A 550 24.61 -18.82 -32.70
C ALA A 550 23.79 -17.83 -33.55
N LEU A 551 22.54 -17.58 -33.19
CA LEU A 551 21.68 -16.60 -33.86
C LEU A 551 22.20 -15.17 -33.67
N GLN A 552 22.60 -14.81 -32.45
CA GLN A 552 23.19 -13.49 -32.16
C GLN A 552 24.52 -13.30 -32.90
N ALA A 553 25.36 -14.34 -32.98
CA ALA A 553 26.60 -14.30 -33.75
C ALA A 553 26.35 -14.13 -35.26
N ARG A 554 25.35 -14.82 -35.83
CA ARG A 554 24.95 -14.62 -37.24
C ARG A 554 24.44 -13.21 -37.50
N LYS A 555 23.62 -12.67 -36.60
CA LYS A 555 23.10 -11.31 -36.70
C LYS A 555 24.24 -10.28 -36.68
N ALA A 556 25.17 -10.41 -35.72
CA ALA A 556 26.35 -9.55 -35.65
C ALA A 556 27.24 -9.66 -36.90
N GLN A 557 27.38 -10.85 -37.49
CA GLN A 557 28.13 -11.03 -38.73
C GLN A 557 27.41 -10.41 -39.95
N GLN A 558 26.08 -10.51 -40.02
CA GLN A 558 25.30 -9.85 -41.07
C GLN A 558 25.35 -8.33 -40.97
N GLU A 559 25.22 -7.77 -39.76
CA GLU A 559 25.37 -6.34 -39.52
C GLU A 559 26.78 -5.89 -39.95
N LYS A 560 27.84 -6.59 -39.52
CA LYS A 560 29.23 -6.29 -39.94
C LYS A 560 29.41 -6.29 -41.47
N LEU A 561 28.81 -7.25 -42.17
CA LEU A 561 28.85 -7.31 -43.64
C LEU A 561 28.05 -6.17 -44.30
N ALA A 562 26.87 -5.84 -43.78
CA ALA A 562 26.05 -4.74 -44.29
C ALA A 562 26.78 -3.39 -44.22
N LEU A 563 27.66 -3.25 -43.23
CA LEU A 563 28.37 -2.00 -42.98
C LEU A 563 29.68 -1.90 -43.73
N ALA A 564 30.36 -3.02 -43.93
CA ALA A 564 31.42 -3.10 -44.92
C ALA A 564 30.88 -2.73 -46.31
N ALA A 565 29.67 -3.19 -46.66
CA ALA A 565 29.01 -2.83 -47.91
C ALA A 565 28.61 -1.35 -47.96
N ALA A 566 28.05 -0.79 -46.88
CA ALA A 566 27.71 0.64 -46.80
C ALA A 566 28.96 1.54 -46.90
N ALA A 567 30.06 1.16 -46.23
CA ALA A 567 31.34 1.86 -46.31
C ALA A 567 31.94 1.80 -47.72
N ALA A 568 31.86 0.65 -48.39
CA ALA A 568 32.30 0.50 -49.78
C ALA A 568 31.45 1.36 -50.74
N ALA A 569 30.14 1.41 -50.55
CA ALA A 569 29.24 2.25 -51.33
C ALA A 569 29.52 3.75 -51.13
N ALA A 570 29.78 4.17 -49.88
CA ALA A 570 30.17 5.55 -49.56
C ALA A 570 31.51 5.95 -50.19
N ALA A 571 32.50 5.05 -50.18
CA ALA A 571 33.78 5.26 -50.84
C ALA A 571 33.64 5.40 -52.38
N ALA A 572 32.76 4.60 -52.99
CA ALA A 572 32.45 4.70 -54.42
C ALA A 572 31.74 6.02 -54.78
N ALA A 573 30.82 6.48 -53.92
CA ALA A 573 30.14 7.77 -54.10
C ALA A 573 31.10 8.97 -53.95
N ALA A 574 32.06 8.90 -53.02
CA ALA A 574 33.09 9.92 -52.86
C ALA A 574 34.03 10.00 -54.08
N ALA A 575 34.37 8.87 -54.71
CA ALA A 575 35.16 8.82 -55.94
C ALA A 575 34.40 9.37 -57.17
N ALA A 576 33.07 9.32 -57.18
CA ALA A 576 32.25 9.90 -58.24
C ALA A 576 32.11 11.44 -58.12
N SER A 577 32.23 11.99 -56.90
CA SER A 577 32.09 13.43 -56.62
C SER A 577 33.31 14.28 -56.98
N SER A 578 34.47 13.70 -57.30
CA SER A 578 35.68 14.46 -57.67
C SER A 578 35.76 14.87 -59.15
N THR A 579 34.66 14.78 -59.91
CA THR A 579 34.65 14.99 -61.36
C THR A 579 33.49 15.86 -61.86
N SER A 580 33.26 17.04 -61.28
CA SER A 580 32.48 18.11 -61.95
C SER A 580 32.56 19.46 -61.22
N THR A 581 33.41 20.35 -61.72
CA THR A 581 33.36 21.79 -61.45
C THR A 581 32.53 22.50 -62.51
N SER A 582 31.45 23.22 -62.13
CA SER A 582 31.18 24.61 -62.56
C SER A 582 29.75 25.09 -62.26
N SER A 583 29.68 26.17 -61.47
CA SER A 583 28.80 27.36 -61.55
C SER A 583 27.28 27.25 -61.81
N SER A 584 26.47 27.68 -60.82
CA SER A 584 25.72 28.96 -60.88
C SER A 584 24.81 29.15 -59.64
N SER A 585 24.51 30.42 -59.38
CA SER A 585 24.02 31.11 -58.18
C SER A 585 22.53 30.93 -57.79
N PRO A 586 22.11 31.35 -56.57
CA PRO A 586 20.92 30.82 -55.88
C PRO A 586 19.76 31.84 -55.76
N GLN A 587 18.50 31.37 -55.71
CA GLN A 587 17.44 31.85 -54.78
C GLN A 587 16.09 31.07 -54.89
N PRO A 588 15.14 31.19 -53.94
CA PRO A 588 14.85 30.12 -52.96
C PRO A 588 13.39 29.62 -52.98
N MET A 589 13.14 28.35 -52.70
CA MET A 589 11.80 27.85 -52.37
C MET A 589 11.86 26.60 -51.47
N SER A 590 11.08 26.68 -50.38
CA SER A 590 10.38 25.58 -49.66
C SER A 590 11.21 24.45 -49.04
N ILE A 591 11.33 24.50 -47.70
CA ILE A 591 11.71 23.38 -46.84
C ILE A 591 10.44 22.54 -46.58
N GLU A 592 10.32 21.41 -47.26
CA GLU A 592 9.54 20.27 -46.78
C GLU A 592 10.48 19.29 -46.08
N SER A 593 10.11 18.97 -44.85
CA SER A 593 10.77 18.07 -43.92
C SER A 593 10.74 16.62 -44.40
N SER A 594 11.91 16.05 -44.68
CA SER A 594 12.14 14.59 -44.69
C SER A 594 12.95 14.21 -43.45
N PRO A 595 12.58 13.15 -42.70
CA PRO A 595 13.35 12.71 -41.55
C PRO A 595 14.64 12.01 -41.99
N LEU A 596 15.77 12.49 -41.48
CA LEU A 596 17.10 11.92 -41.66
C LEU A 596 17.17 10.51 -41.06
N THR A 597 17.29 9.51 -41.93
CA THR A 597 17.74 8.15 -41.63
C THR A 597 19.21 8.18 -41.24
N MET A 598 19.50 7.96 -39.96
CA MET A 598 20.89 7.87 -39.47
C MET A 598 21.43 6.46 -39.75
N GLN A 599 22.31 6.34 -40.75
CA GLN A 599 23.14 5.15 -41.01
C GLN A 599 24.04 4.85 -39.80
N VAL A 600 23.82 3.71 -39.16
CA VAL A 600 24.72 3.13 -38.15
C VAL A 600 25.85 2.39 -38.88
N CYS A 601 27.08 2.41 -38.36
CA CYS A 601 28.20 1.54 -38.72
C CYS A 601 28.77 0.86 -37.45
N ASP A 602 28.64 -0.46 -37.38
CA ASP A 602 29.20 -1.45 -36.44
C ASP A 602 30.72 -1.34 -36.28
N MET A 603 31.09 -1.32 -35.02
CA MET A 603 32.36 -1.76 -34.46
C MET A 603 32.05 -2.66 -33.23
N THR A 604 33.02 -3.45 -32.78
CA THR A 604 32.86 -4.50 -31.75
C THR A 604 32.13 -4.10 -30.45
N GLY A 605 31.24 -4.98 -29.96
CA GLY A 605 30.20 -4.71 -28.96
C GLY A 605 30.60 -4.22 -27.55
N SER A 606 31.83 -4.45 -27.09
CA SER A 606 32.26 -3.91 -25.77
C SER A 606 32.67 -2.43 -25.81
N VAL A 607 33.08 -1.93 -26.98
CA VAL A 607 33.45 -0.50 -27.17
C VAL A 607 32.28 0.27 -27.76
N MET A 608 31.45 -0.37 -28.59
CA MET A 608 30.21 0.22 -29.11
C MET A 608 29.16 0.50 -28.05
N SER A 609 29.03 -0.30 -26.98
CA SER A 609 28.13 0.02 -25.87
C SER A 609 28.51 1.38 -25.23
N VAL A 610 29.79 1.63 -24.98
CA VAL A 610 30.25 2.89 -24.37
C VAL A 610 30.12 4.08 -25.32
N VAL A 611 30.42 3.90 -26.62
CA VAL A 611 30.28 4.96 -27.64
C VAL A 611 28.80 5.27 -27.92
N ALA A 612 27.95 4.25 -28.02
CA ALA A 612 26.51 4.42 -28.20
C ALA A 612 25.85 5.08 -26.97
N ILE A 613 26.23 4.69 -25.74
CA ILE A 613 25.77 5.36 -24.52
C ILE A 613 26.20 6.82 -24.50
N LYS A 614 27.44 7.14 -24.92
CA LYS A 614 27.93 8.52 -25.01
C LYS A 614 27.19 9.33 -26.08
N LEU A 615 26.91 8.74 -27.25
CA LEU A 615 26.16 9.37 -28.33
C LEU A 615 24.69 9.58 -27.93
N GLU A 616 24.07 8.60 -27.28
CA GLU A 616 22.68 8.70 -26.83
C GLU A 616 22.55 9.69 -25.67
N TYR A 617 23.48 9.70 -24.71
CA TYR A 617 23.54 10.76 -23.70
C TYR A 617 23.71 12.14 -24.34
N ALA A 618 24.57 12.28 -25.36
CA ALA A 618 24.75 13.55 -26.06
C ALA A 618 23.49 13.97 -26.86
N ARG A 619 22.73 13.01 -27.40
CA ARG A 619 21.43 13.27 -28.05
C ARG A 619 20.40 13.75 -27.04
N LEU A 620 20.25 13.05 -25.92
CA LEU A 620 19.29 13.37 -24.86
C LEU A 620 19.67 14.64 -24.10
N LEU A 621 20.97 14.95 -23.98
CA LEU A 621 21.44 16.22 -23.43
C LEU A 621 21.09 17.40 -24.34
N ARG A 622 21.14 17.22 -25.66
CA ARG A 622 20.66 18.25 -26.60
C ARG A 622 19.17 18.50 -26.43
N PHE A 623 18.34 17.46 -26.36
CA PHE A 623 16.91 17.62 -26.07
C PHE A 623 16.62 18.26 -24.73
N ALA A 624 17.44 18.02 -23.71
CA ALA A 624 17.30 18.67 -22.41
C ALA A 624 17.68 20.16 -22.43
N GLN A 625 18.51 20.59 -23.39
CA GLN A 625 19.02 21.95 -23.55
C GLN A 625 18.28 22.76 -24.63
N GLU A 626 17.43 22.11 -25.44
CA GLU A 626 16.60 22.78 -26.43
C GLU A 626 15.46 23.55 -25.72
N ASP A 627 15.29 24.83 -26.06
CA ASP A 627 14.13 25.62 -25.65
C ASP A 627 12.90 25.10 -26.40
N THR A 628 12.19 24.17 -25.77
CA THR A 628 11.01 23.54 -26.33
C THR A 628 9.77 24.42 -26.21
N PRO A 629 8.95 24.53 -27.27
CA PRO A 629 7.63 25.17 -27.16
C PRO A 629 6.71 24.37 -26.20
N LEU A 630 5.71 25.04 -25.62
CA LEU A 630 4.80 24.50 -24.59
C LEU A 630 4.07 23.20 -25.00
N ASP A 631 3.92 22.96 -26.30
CA ASP A 631 3.29 21.77 -26.87
C ASP A 631 4.27 20.61 -27.14
N ASN A 632 5.57 20.78 -26.86
CA ASN A 632 6.58 19.77 -27.15
C ASN A 632 7.49 19.49 -25.95
N ASP A 633 7.00 18.76 -24.94
CA ASP A 633 7.80 18.43 -23.77
C ASP A 633 8.50 17.06 -23.89
N TYR A 634 9.80 17.08 -24.21
CA TYR A 634 10.63 15.88 -24.35
C TYR A 634 10.81 15.08 -23.03
N ARG A 635 10.51 15.66 -21.86
CA ARG A 635 10.49 14.92 -20.58
C ARG A 635 9.47 13.77 -20.64
N ILE A 636 8.37 13.96 -21.37
CA ILE A 636 7.30 12.95 -21.51
C ILE A 636 7.80 11.73 -22.27
N GLN A 637 8.64 11.92 -23.29
CA GLN A 637 9.18 10.86 -24.12
C GLN A 637 10.35 10.13 -23.47
N HIS A 638 11.21 10.87 -22.75
CA HIS A 638 12.50 10.36 -22.31
C HIS A 638 12.78 10.65 -20.82
N ILE A 639 12.82 9.59 -20.01
CA ILE A 639 13.17 9.66 -18.57
C ILE A 639 14.52 10.34 -18.31
N ILE A 640 15.49 10.18 -19.21
CA ILE A 640 16.81 10.79 -19.08
C ILE A 640 16.75 12.30 -19.27
N VAL A 641 15.89 12.81 -20.16
CA VAL A 641 15.66 14.26 -20.33
C VAL A 641 15.10 14.84 -19.03
N TYR A 642 14.09 14.17 -18.45
CA TYR A 642 13.55 14.53 -17.13
C TYR A 642 14.62 14.54 -16.03
N PHE A 643 15.52 13.55 -16.00
CA PHE A 643 16.61 13.50 -15.02
C PHE A 643 17.68 14.59 -15.24
N ILE A 644 18.02 14.90 -16.48
CA ILE A 644 19.01 15.94 -16.81
C ILE A 644 18.48 17.32 -16.38
N GLN A 645 17.25 17.67 -16.74
CA GLN A 645 16.65 18.96 -16.40
C GLN A 645 16.44 19.15 -14.89
N ASN A 646 16.26 18.04 -14.16
CA ASN A 646 16.15 18.05 -12.71
C ASN A 646 17.48 17.82 -11.98
N GLN A 647 18.62 17.88 -12.67
CA GLN A 647 19.97 17.78 -12.09
C GLN A 647 20.19 16.48 -11.29
N ALA A 648 19.69 15.35 -11.80
CA ALA A 648 19.92 14.05 -11.17
C ALA A 648 21.42 13.73 -11.09
N PRO A 649 21.90 13.07 -10.00
CA PRO A 649 23.30 12.72 -9.88
C PRO A 649 23.80 11.92 -11.08
N LYS A 650 25.02 12.22 -11.56
CA LYS A 650 25.62 11.57 -12.74
C LYS A 650 25.57 10.03 -12.68
N LYS A 651 25.75 9.47 -11.48
CA LYS A 651 25.66 8.03 -11.21
C LYS A 651 24.27 7.44 -11.49
N ILE A 652 23.20 8.21 -11.27
CA ILE A 652 21.82 7.82 -11.57
C ILE A 652 21.56 7.87 -13.08
N LEU A 653 22.00 8.95 -13.75
CA LEU A 653 21.92 9.09 -15.20
C LEU A 653 22.65 7.96 -15.93
N GLU A 654 23.90 7.69 -15.57
CA GLU A 654 24.72 6.62 -16.16
C GLU A 654 24.07 5.25 -15.97
N ARG A 655 23.55 4.96 -14.76
CA ARG A 655 22.86 3.68 -14.48
C ARG A 655 21.54 3.54 -15.24
N THR A 656 20.76 4.61 -15.36
CA THR A 656 19.49 4.57 -16.10
C THR A 656 19.72 4.40 -17.60
N LEU A 657 20.73 5.06 -18.16
CA LEU A 657 21.20 4.84 -19.53
C LEU A 657 21.69 3.42 -19.73
N LEU A 658 22.54 2.90 -18.84
CA LEU A 658 23.03 1.51 -18.92
C LEU A 658 21.89 0.50 -18.94
N THR A 659 20.82 0.71 -18.15
CA THR A 659 19.63 -0.18 -18.18
C THR A 659 18.73 -0.01 -19.39
N GLN A 660 18.86 1.06 -20.19
CA GLN A 660 18.23 1.11 -21.52
C GLN A 660 18.94 0.16 -22.51
N PHE A 661 20.18 -0.26 -22.20
CA PHE A 661 21.02 -1.12 -23.03
C PHE A 661 21.39 -2.47 -22.37
N ALA A 662 20.97 -2.75 -21.12
CA ALA A 662 21.32 -3.97 -20.37
C ALA A 662 20.14 -4.51 -19.54
N ASP A 663 20.07 -5.84 -19.39
CA ASP A 663 18.99 -6.57 -18.71
C ASP A 663 18.82 -6.21 -17.23
N ARG A 664 17.54 -6.17 -16.83
CA ARG A 664 17.06 -5.57 -15.59
C ARG A 664 17.28 -6.48 -14.37
N ASN A 665 18.40 -6.31 -13.68
CA ASN A 665 18.55 -6.64 -12.26
C ASN A 665 19.58 -5.69 -11.65
N LEU A 666 19.19 -4.78 -10.75
CA LEU A 666 20.05 -4.11 -9.74
C LEU A 666 19.20 -3.12 -8.91
N ALA A 667 19.13 -3.33 -7.60
CA ALA A 667 18.48 -2.46 -6.62
C ALA A 667 19.45 -1.39 -6.08
N PHE A 668 18.98 -0.16 -5.86
CA PHE A 668 19.61 0.91 -5.08
C PHE A 668 18.54 1.96 -4.69
N ASP A 669 18.47 2.33 -3.41
CA ASP A 669 17.36 3.12 -2.81
C ASP A 669 17.22 4.55 -3.39
N GLU A 670 18.32 5.23 -3.75
CA GLU A 670 18.26 6.58 -4.33
C GLU A 670 17.69 6.60 -5.76
N ARG A 671 17.96 5.56 -6.57
CA ARG A 671 17.44 5.47 -7.94
C ARG A 671 15.93 5.32 -7.95
N TRP A 672 15.40 4.58 -6.98
CA TRP A 672 13.96 4.34 -6.86
C TRP A 672 13.20 5.66 -6.71
N ILE A 673 13.71 6.59 -5.90
CA ILE A 673 13.10 7.93 -5.70
C ILE A 673 12.99 8.69 -7.02
N TRP A 674 14.05 8.74 -7.83
CA TRP A 674 14.04 9.45 -9.12
C TRP A 674 13.10 8.80 -10.14
N HIS A 675 13.07 7.46 -10.20
CA HIS A 675 12.13 6.75 -11.07
C HIS A 675 10.67 6.88 -10.60
N GLN A 676 10.45 7.00 -9.30
CA GLN A 676 9.16 7.26 -8.70
C GLN A 676 8.68 8.68 -9.02
N ASP A 677 9.53 9.70 -8.88
CA ASP A 677 9.21 11.08 -9.26
C ASP A 677 8.88 11.18 -10.76
N TYR A 678 9.63 10.48 -11.63
CA TYR A 678 9.30 10.41 -13.06
C TYR A 678 7.95 9.74 -13.33
N ARG A 679 7.62 8.68 -12.59
CA ARG A 679 6.31 8.03 -12.70
C ARG A 679 5.19 8.99 -12.29
N ASN A 680 5.36 9.68 -11.17
CA ASN A 680 4.41 10.69 -10.69
C ASN A 680 4.25 11.83 -11.71
N PHE A 681 5.35 12.28 -12.33
CA PHE A 681 5.31 13.25 -13.43
C PHE A 681 4.46 12.74 -14.61
N ARG A 682 4.69 11.50 -15.06
CA ARG A 682 3.87 10.91 -16.14
C ARG A 682 2.40 10.78 -15.77
N GLU A 683 2.09 10.32 -14.55
CA GLU A 683 0.71 10.21 -14.07
C GLU A 683 0.03 11.58 -14.01
N THR A 684 0.74 12.59 -13.53
CA THR A 684 0.29 13.99 -13.54
C THR A 684 0.02 14.47 -14.96
N THR A 685 0.90 14.17 -15.94
CA THR A 685 0.68 14.48 -17.36
C THR A 685 -0.60 13.81 -17.88
N ILE A 686 -0.84 12.54 -17.55
CA ILE A 686 -2.03 11.83 -18.03
C ILE A 686 -3.31 12.44 -17.45
N LEU A 687 -3.33 12.70 -16.15
CA LEU A 687 -4.46 13.35 -15.48
C LEU A 687 -4.73 14.73 -16.09
N MET A 688 -3.68 15.53 -16.31
CA MET A 688 -3.78 16.83 -16.97
C MET A 688 -4.36 16.69 -18.39
N THR A 689 -3.78 15.83 -19.23
CA THR A 689 -4.24 15.66 -20.63
C THR A 689 -5.70 15.21 -20.70
N ILE A 690 -6.11 14.22 -19.89
CA ILE A 690 -7.50 13.74 -19.87
C ILE A 690 -8.44 14.83 -19.33
N GLY A 691 -8.06 15.49 -18.23
CA GLY A 691 -8.84 16.57 -17.64
C GLY A 691 -9.11 17.69 -18.65
N LEU A 692 -8.08 18.13 -19.38
CA LEU A 692 -8.19 19.16 -20.41
C LEU A 692 -8.98 18.70 -21.65
N GLU A 693 -8.81 17.44 -22.09
CA GLU A 693 -9.62 16.89 -23.19
C GLU A 693 -11.12 16.82 -22.84
N LEU A 694 -11.45 16.41 -21.62
CA LEU A 694 -12.83 16.39 -21.12
C LEU A 694 -13.40 17.80 -20.96
N PHE A 695 -12.56 18.75 -20.52
CA PHE A 695 -12.91 20.16 -20.42
C PHE A 695 -13.32 20.72 -21.80
N GLN A 696 -12.53 20.44 -22.84
CA GLN A 696 -12.86 20.85 -24.21
C GLN A 696 -14.16 20.22 -24.74
N LYS A 697 -14.51 19.02 -24.27
CA LYS A 697 -15.77 18.33 -24.60
C LYS A 697 -16.96 18.79 -23.74
N THR A 698 -16.80 19.87 -22.96
CA THR A 698 -17.81 20.40 -22.02
C THR A 698 -18.27 19.41 -20.94
N ASN A 699 -17.51 18.32 -20.71
CA ASN A 699 -17.80 17.33 -19.67
C ASN A 699 -17.09 17.71 -18.37
N TYR A 700 -17.60 18.77 -17.74
CA TYR A 700 -16.94 19.39 -16.59
C TYR A 700 -17.01 18.50 -15.33
N VAL A 701 -18.04 17.67 -15.18
CA VAL A 701 -18.21 16.76 -14.03
C VAL A 701 -17.04 15.76 -13.97
N GLU A 702 -16.74 15.09 -15.08
CA GLU A 702 -15.61 14.17 -15.13
C GLU A 702 -14.28 14.93 -15.14
N SER A 703 -14.19 16.05 -15.88
CA SER A 703 -12.97 16.86 -16.01
C SER A 703 -12.44 17.36 -14.65
N LEU A 704 -13.34 17.81 -13.76
CA LEU A 704 -12.98 18.41 -12.48
C LEU A 704 -12.09 17.50 -11.63
N MET A 705 -12.45 16.22 -11.53
CA MET A 705 -11.70 15.26 -10.72
C MET A 705 -10.28 15.06 -11.27
N TYR A 706 -10.12 14.92 -12.60
CA TYR A 706 -8.80 14.80 -13.21
C TYR A 706 -7.93 16.05 -12.97
N LEU A 707 -8.51 17.25 -13.08
CA LEU A 707 -7.78 18.52 -12.90
C LEU A 707 -7.40 18.77 -11.43
N ILE A 708 -8.24 18.40 -10.46
CA ILE A 708 -7.91 18.50 -9.03
C ILE A 708 -6.73 17.60 -8.68
N TYR A 709 -6.78 16.33 -9.08
CA TYR A 709 -5.69 15.39 -8.83
C TYR A 709 -4.42 15.76 -9.59
N ALA A 710 -4.53 16.23 -10.84
CA ALA A 710 -3.39 16.74 -11.60
C ALA A 710 -2.72 17.91 -10.86
N TYR A 711 -3.50 18.89 -10.37
CA TYR A 711 -2.95 20.03 -9.64
C TYR A 711 -2.29 19.62 -8.31
N GLN A 712 -2.91 18.72 -7.53
CA GLN A 712 -2.35 18.22 -6.27
C GLN A 712 -1.02 17.48 -6.47
N TYR A 713 -0.97 16.55 -7.43
CA TYR A 713 0.25 15.78 -7.73
C TYR A 713 1.33 16.67 -8.32
N ASN A 714 0.95 17.63 -9.16
CA ASN A 714 1.89 18.61 -9.71
C ASN A 714 2.52 19.46 -8.60
N LYS A 715 1.74 19.88 -7.61
CA LYS A 715 2.25 20.64 -6.48
C LYS A 715 3.30 19.85 -5.68
N GLU A 716 3.04 18.57 -5.40
CA GLU A 716 4.01 17.70 -4.73
C GLU A 716 5.33 17.62 -5.53
N LEU A 717 5.25 17.48 -6.86
CA LEU A 717 6.43 17.48 -7.73
C LEU A 717 7.20 18.81 -7.67
N LEU A 718 6.49 19.94 -7.73
CA LEU A 718 7.11 21.27 -7.71
C LEU A 718 7.80 21.59 -6.38
N THR A 719 7.33 21.05 -5.24
CA THR A 719 8.06 21.20 -3.95
C THR A 719 9.47 20.59 -3.98
N LYS A 720 9.70 19.61 -4.87
CA LYS A 720 10.99 18.94 -5.05
C LYS A 720 11.85 19.60 -6.15
N GLY A 721 11.34 20.60 -6.86
CA GLY A 721 12.06 21.39 -7.86
C GLY A 721 11.17 21.90 -9.01
N LEU A 722 11.51 23.09 -9.55
CA LEU A 722 10.72 23.78 -10.57
C LEU A 722 10.52 22.98 -11.87
N TYR A 723 11.48 22.13 -12.26
CA TYR A 723 11.41 21.33 -13.49
C TYR A 723 10.85 19.92 -13.28
N ARG A 724 10.36 19.60 -12.07
CA ARG A 724 9.81 18.26 -11.75
C ARG A 724 8.35 18.09 -12.12
N GLY A 725 7.62 19.20 -12.29
CA GLY A 725 6.21 19.25 -12.65
C GLY A 725 5.94 20.04 -13.94
N HIS A 726 4.66 20.28 -14.18
CA HIS A 726 4.08 21.14 -15.21
C HIS A 726 3.81 22.54 -14.67
N ASP A 727 3.45 23.46 -15.56
CA ASP A 727 3.07 24.84 -15.24
C ASP A 727 1.88 24.86 -14.23
N GLU A 728 2.14 25.41 -13.04
CA GLU A 728 1.15 25.49 -11.97
C GLU A 728 0.02 26.47 -12.29
N ASP A 729 0.31 27.57 -12.97
CA ASP A 729 -0.68 28.59 -13.34
C ASP A 729 -1.69 28.03 -14.34
N LEU A 730 -1.22 27.23 -15.30
CA LEU A 730 -2.06 26.56 -16.28
C LEU A 730 -3.05 25.58 -15.63
N LEU A 731 -2.55 24.67 -14.79
CA LEU A 731 -3.39 23.71 -14.08
C LEU A 731 -4.34 24.40 -13.09
N GLY A 732 -3.85 25.43 -12.39
CA GLY A 732 -4.66 26.25 -11.51
C GLY A 732 -5.81 26.94 -12.24
N HIS A 733 -5.55 27.49 -13.43
CA HIS A 733 -6.56 28.15 -14.27
C HIS A 733 -7.67 27.19 -14.68
N TYR A 734 -7.35 26.07 -15.32
CA TYR A 734 -8.38 25.12 -15.77
C TYR A 734 -9.15 24.46 -14.63
N ARG A 735 -8.50 24.23 -13.48
CA ARG A 735 -9.18 23.76 -12.27
C ARG A 735 -10.25 24.76 -11.79
N ARG A 736 -9.92 26.06 -11.74
CA ARG A 736 -10.87 27.13 -11.37
C ARG A 736 -11.99 27.26 -12.40
N GLU A 737 -11.66 27.35 -13.68
CA GLU A 737 -12.64 27.47 -14.76
C GLU A 737 -13.62 26.29 -14.76
N CYS A 738 -13.14 25.07 -14.47
CA CYS A 738 -14.00 23.89 -14.41
C CYS A 738 -15.02 23.98 -13.26
N LEU A 739 -14.63 24.53 -12.11
CA LEU A 739 -15.55 24.77 -11.00
C LEU A 739 -16.57 25.87 -11.33
N LEU A 740 -16.11 26.97 -11.93
CA LEU A 740 -16.99 28.06 -12.35
C LEU A 740 -18.02 27.59 -13.39
N LYS A 741 -17.60 26.77 -14.36
CA LYS A 741 -18.52 26.19 -15.37
C LYS A 741 -19.53 25.22 -14.76
N LEU A 742 -19.13 24.39 -13.79
CA LEU A 742 -20.05 23.52 -13.07
C LEU A 742 -21.03 24.31 -12.21
N ASN A 743 -20.57 25.38 -11.57
CA ASN A 743 -21.42 26.29 -10.81
C ASN A 743 -22.44 26.98 -11.72
N GLU A 744 -22.03 27.47 -12.90
CA GLU A 744 -22.94 28.03 -13.90
C GLU A 744 -23.98 27.01 -14.38
N GLN A 745 -23.57 25.77 -14.66
CA GLN A 745 -24.48 24.69 -15.06
C GLN A 745 -25.50 24.35 -13.96
N ALA A 746 -25.04 24.22 -12.72
CA ALA A 746 -25.92 23.95 -11.59
C ALA A 746 -26.89 25.09 -11.31
N ALA A 747 -26.44 26.35 -11.45
CA ALA A 747 -27.27 27.53 -11.32
C ALA A 747 -28.34 27.59 -12.43
N ALA A 748 -27.99 27.27 -13.68
CA ALA A 748 -28.94 27.23 -14.79
C ALA A 748 -30.02 26.13 -14.59
N MET A 749 -29.63 24.95 -14.10
CA MET A 749 -30.56 23.87 -13.75
C MET A 749 -31.47 24.25 -12.57
N PHE A 750 -30.98 25.05 -11.63
CA PHE A 750 -31.79 25.60 -10.54
C PHE A 750 -32.80 26.63 -11.05
N GLU A 751 -32.39 27.49 -11.98
CA GLU A 751 -33.24 28.52 -12.62
C GLU A 751 -34.36 27.95 -13.50
N ALA A 752 -34.17 26.75 -14.06
CA ALA A 752 -35.19 26.09 -14.87
C ALA A 752 -36.47 25.77 -14.06
N GLY A 753 -36.37 25.65 -12.73
CA GLY A 753 -37.49 25.41 -11.83
C GLY A 753 -38.09 24.00 -11.90
N GLU A 754 -37.67 23.16 -12.85
CA GLU A 754 -38.10 21.77 -12.95
C GLU A 754 -37.46 20.92 -11.83
N GLU A 755 -38.28 20.23 -11.05
CA GLU A 755 -37.85 19.40 -9.90
C GLU A 755 -36.65 18.49 -10.19
N PRO A 756 -36.58 17.72 -11.29
CA PRO A 756 -35.43 16.86 -11.58
C PRO A 756 -34.16 17.65 -11.91
N GLU A 757 -34.27 18.80 -12.57
CA GLU A 757 -33.12 19.64 -12.93
C GLU A 757 -32.57 20.35 -11.68
N VAL A 758 -33.45 20.91 -10.86
CA VAL A 758 -33.10 21.55 -9.58
C VAL A 758 -32.39 20.56 -8.66
N THR A 759 -32.91 19.34 -8.54
CA THR A 759 -32.31 18.29 -7.70
C THR A 759 -30.94 17.86 -8.26
N THR A 760 -30.80 17.77 -9.58
CA THR A 760 -29.51 17.45 -10.23
C THR A 760 -28.48 18.58 -10.03
N GLY A 761 -28.88 19.85 -10.23
CA GLY A 761 -28.01 21.02 -10.06
C GLY A 761 -27.52 21.17 -8.62
N LEU A 762 -28.42 21.04 -7.63
CA LEU A 762 -28.03 21.04 -6.22
C LEU A 762 -27.18 19.82 -5.85
N GLY A 763 -27.38 18.67 -6.49
CA GLY A 763 -26.51 17.50 -6.38
C GLY A 763 -25.08 17.79 -6.81
N ILE A 764 -24.90 18.40 -8.00
CA ILE A 764 -23.58 18.84 -8.50
C ILE A 764 -22.90 19.79 -7.50
N MET A 765 -23.64 20.75 -6.94
CA MET A 765 -23.07 21.67 -5.95
C MET A 765 -22.67 20.96 -4.65
N ASN A 766 -23.54 20.13 -4.07
CA ASN A 766 -23.30 19.50 -2.77
C ASN A 766 -22.26 18.37 -2.83
N GLU A 767 -22.18 17.63 -3.93
CA GLU A 767 -21.31 16.46 -4.05
C GLU A 767 -19.96 16.77 -4.71
N LEU A 768 -19.90 17.78 -5.59
CA LEU A 768 -18.70 18.08 -6.37
C LEU A 768 -18.13 19.46 -6.05
N VAL A 769 -18.91 20.54 -6.16
CA VAL A 769 -18.37 21.92 -6.06
C VAL A 769 -18.02 22.30 -4.62
N VAL A 770 -18.98 22.20 -3.68
CA VAL A 770 -18.79 22.58 -2.27
C VAL A 770 -17.64 21.82 -1.60
N PRO A 771 -17.50 20.48 -1.77
CA PRO A 771 -16.37 19.74 -1.22
C PRO A 771 -15.00 20.16 -1.75
N CYS A 772 -14.95 20.77 -2.95
CA CYS A 772 -13.70 21.24 -3.54
C CYS A 772 -13.28 22.62 -3.02
N ILE A 773 -14.20 23.46 -2.54
CA ILE A 773 -13.91 24.83 -2.09
C ILE A 773 -12.78 24.89 -1.05
N PRO A 774 -12.75 24.05 0.01
CA PRO A 774 -11.63 24.03 0.94
C PRO A 774 -10.28 23.78 0.26
N LEU A 775 -10.23 22.99 -0.81
CA LEU A 775 -8.99 22.69 -1.56
C LEU A 775 -8.45 23.89 -2.35
N LEU A 776 -9.30 24.88 -2.67
CA LEU A 776 -8.88 26.16 -3.25
C LEU A 776 -8.39 27.12 -2.16
N LEU A 777 -9.07 27.15 -1.01
CA LEU A 777 -8.79 28.11 0.06
C LEU A 777 -7.50 27.81 0.85
N VAL A 778 -6.95 26.59 0.77
CA VAL A 778 -5.73 26.16 1.49
C VAL A 778 -4.50 27.04 1.21
N GLN A 779 -4.44 27.74 0.08
CA GLN A 779 -3.22 28.48 -0.33
C GLN A 779 -3.39 30.00 -0.40
N GLU A 780 -4.58 30.52 -0.10
CA GLU A 780 -4.89 31.96 -0.15
C GLU A 780 -4.46 32.65 -1.47
N VAL A 781 -4.50 31.93 -2.59
CA VAL A 781 -4.22 32.51 -3.90
C VAL A 781 -5.38 33.43 -4.26
N GLU A 782 -5.09 34.71 -4.52
CA GLU A 782 -6.09 35.75 -4.83
C GLU A 782 -7.10 35.30 -5.91
N ARG A 783 -6.61 34.65 -6.98
CA ARG A 783 -7.45 34.11 -8.06
C ARG A 783 -8.37 32.95 -7.62
N ASP A 784 -7.95 32.14 -6.65
CA ASP A 784 -8.77 31.05 -6.10
C ASP A 784 -9.86 31.62 -5.16
N LEU A 785 -9.54 32.66 -4.39
CA LEU A 785 -10.49 33.38 -3.55
C LEU A 785 -11.59 34.05 -4.38
N LEU A 786 -11.21 34.78 -5.43
CA LEU A 786 -12.15 35.44 -6.35
C LEU A 786 -13.11 34.43 -6.99
N ALA A 787 -12.62 33.27 -7.44
CA ALA A 787 -13.49 32.24 -8.01
C ALA A 787 -14.51 31.69 -7.00
N VAL A 788 -14.12 31.54 -5.73
CA VAL A 788 -15.04 31.11 -4.65
C VAL A 788 -16.06 32.19 -4.34
N GLU A 789 -15.65 33.45 -4.31
CA GLU A 789 -16.55 34.59 -4.13
C GLU A 789 -17.53 34.73 -5.29
N ASP A 790 -17.11 34.53 -6.54
CA ASP A 790 -17.99 34.53 -7.71
C ASP A 790 -19.08 33.45 -7.61
N MET A 791 -18.71 32.24 -7.18
CA MET A 791 -19.68 31.17 -6.95
C MET A 791 -20.66 31.54 -5.83
N ARG A 792 -20.17 32.07 -4.69
CA ARG A 792 -21.03 32.51 -3.57
C ARG A 792 -21.98 33.63 -3.99
N ASN A 793 -21.46 34.65 -4.65
CA ASN A 793 -22.22 35.80 -5.13
C ASN A 793 -23.32 35.36 -6.10
N ARG A 794 -23.03 34.39 -6.99
CA ARG A 794 -24.03 33.84 -7.91
C ARG A 794 -25.23 33.24 -7.17
N TRP A 795 -25.01 32.40 -6.17
CA TRP A 795 -26.11 31.79 -5.41
C TRP A 795 -26.78 32.74 -4.43
N CYS A 796 -26.03 33.67 -3.82
CA CYS A 796 -26.60 34.72 -2.97
C CYS A 796 -27.47 35.71 -3.77
N SER A 797 -27.26 35.86 -5.08
CA SER A 797 -28.09 36.75 -5.92
C SER A 797 -29.56 36.34 -5.99
N TYR A 798 -29.88 35.07 -5.68
CA TYR A 798 -31.26 34.58 -5.60
C TYR A 798 -31.98 34.99 -4.31
N LEU A 799 -31.25 35.46 -3.28
CA LEU A 799 -31.85 35.94 -2.05
C LEU A 799 -32.69 37.20 -2.31
N GLY A 800 -33.99 37.13 -2.02
CA GLY A 800 -34.93 38.24 -2.20
C GLY A 800 -35.57 38.32 -3.60
N GLN A 801 -35.32 37.37 -4.49
CA GLN A 801 -36.07 37.23 -5.74
C GLN A 801 -37.38 36.45 -5.49
N GLU A 802 -38.44 36.77 -6.25
CA GLU A 802 -39.70 36.00 -6.21
C GLU A 802 -39.49 34.63 -6.87
N MET A 803 -39.73 33.55 -6.12
CA MET A 803 -39.63 32.16 -6.60
C MET A 803 -40.65 31.26 -5.90
N GLU A 804 -40.87 30.05 -6.43
CA GLU A 804 -41.77 29.07 -5.81
C GLU A 804 -41.29 28.65 -4.41
N ALA A 805 -42.22 28.35 -3.50
CA ALA A 805 -41.91 28.06 -2.09
C ALA A 805 -40.98 26.84 -1.90
N ASN A 806 -41.11 25.83 -2.76
CA ASN A 806 -40.25 24.64 -2.80
C ASN A 806 -38.79 24.98 -3.20
N LEU A 807 -38.58 25.89 -4.15
CA LEU A 807 -37.25 26.35 -4.58
C LEU A 807 -36.61 27.21 -3.50
N GLN A 808 -37.42 28.07 -2.86
CA GLN A 808 -36.97 28.93 -1.76
C GLN A 808 -36.49 28.10 -0.56
N GLU A 809 -37.21 27.02 -0.22
CA GLU A 809 -36.81 26.07 0.82
C GLU A 809 -35.50 25.37 0.47
N LYS A 810 -35.39 24.78 -0.73
CA LYS A 810 -34.16 24.12 -1.22
C LYS A 810 -32.96 25.07 -1.25
N LEU A 811 -33.14 26.34 -1.62
CA LEU A 811 -32.09 27.36 -1.61
C LEU A 811 -31.65 27.70 -0.17
N THR A 812 -32.61 27.84 0.74
CA THR A 812 -32.36 28.14 2.16
C THR A 812 -31.55 27.03 2.83
N ASP A 813 -31.81 25.77 2.47
CA ASP A 813 -31.06 24.61 2.97
C ASP A 813 -29.65 24.49 2.37
N PHE A 814 -29.47 24.96 1.13
CA PHE A 814 -28.20 24.86 0.42
C PHE A 814 -27.20 25.97 0.81
N LEU A 815 -27.64 27.22 0.89
CA LEU A 815 -26.77 28.38 1.10
C LEU A 815 -25.80 28.27 2.30
N PRO A 816 -26.21 27.76 3.48
CA PRO A 816 -25.30 27.57 4.60
C PRO A 816 -24.09 26.68 4.25
N LYS A 817 -24.28 25.65 3.41
CA LYS A 817 -23.20 24.72 3.00
C LYS A 817 -22.17 25.40 2.10
N LEU A 818 -22.59 26.35 1.27
CA LEU A 818 -21.72 27.11 0.37
C LEU A 818 -20.98 28.26 1.10
N LEU A 819 -21.61 28.84 2.13
CA LEU A 819 -21.06 29.96 2.89
C LEU A 819 -20.16 29.50 4.05
N ASP A 820 -20.49 28.40 4.72
CA ASP A 820 -19.73 27.85 5.86
C ASP A 820 -19.04 26.52 5.51
N CYS A 821 -18.02 26.59 4.65
CA CYS A 821 -17.25 25.41 4.21
C CYS A 821 -16.19 24.96 5.25
N SER A 822 -16.35 25.29 6.53
CA SER A 822 -15.26 25.28 7.51
C SER A 822 -14.98 23.94 8.22
N THR A 823 -15.77 22.88 8.02
CA THR A 823 -15.71 21.72 8.94
C THR A 823 -15.40 20.33 8.40
N GLU A 824 -15.47 20.02 7.11
CA GLU A 824 -15.06 18.68 6.64
C GLU A 824 -14.45 18.72 5.24
N ILE A 825 -13.12 18.59 5.16
CA ILE A 825 -12.45 18.21 3.90
C ILE A 825 -12.89 16.77 3.61
N LYS A 826 -13.90 16.59 2.75
CA LYS A 826 -14.15 15.26 2.17
C LYS A 826 -12.90 14.89 1.38
N SER A 827 -12.13 13.94 1.90
CA SER A 827 -11.05 13.35 1.13
C SER A 827 -11.72 12.57 -0.01
N PHE A 828 -11.48 12.98 -1.26
CA PHE A 828 -11.83 12.14 -2.40
C PHE A 828 -11.01 10.84 -2.22
N HIS A 829 -11.65 9.76 -1.75
CA HIS A 829 -10.91 8.59 -1.26
C HIS A 829 -10.26 7.76 -2.38
N ASP A 830 -10.53 8.08 -3.66
CA ASP A 830 -9.96 7.39 -4.81
C ASP A 830 -9.60 8.34 -5.96
N PRO A 831 -8.36 8.29 -6.50
CA PRO A 831 -8.01 8.98 -7.74
C PRO A 831 -8.76 8.37 -8.94
N PRO A 832 -9.11 9.18 -9.96
CA PRO A 832 -9.78 8.71 -11.15
C PRO A 832 -8.92 7.67 -11.90
N LYS A 833 -9.57 6.77 -12.65
CA LYS A 833 -8.88 5.69 -13.36
C LYS A 833 -8.01 6.26 -14.48
N ILE A 834 -6.71 5.97 -14.42
CA ILE A 834 -5.73 6.44 -15.41
C ILE A 834 -5.48 5.32 -16.44
N PRO A 835 -5.66 5.56 -17.75
CA PRO A 835 -5.29 4.60 -18.79
C PRO A 835 -3.78 4.48 -18.96
N SER A 836 -3.30 3.32 -19.45
CA SER A 836 -1.88 3.10 -19.72
C SER A 836 -1.51 3.58 -21.12
N TYR A 837 -0.77 4.68 -21.22
CA TYR A 837 -0.24 5.19 -22.49
C TYR A 837 1.24 4.87 -22.67
N SER A 838 1.60 4.54 -23.92
CA SER A 838 3.01 4.53 -24.32
C SER A 838 3.60 5.94 -24.22
N ALA A 839 4.93 6.07 -24.15
CA ALA A 839 5.57 7.40 -24.08
C ALA A 839 5.26 8.24 -25.32
N LEU A 840 5.20 7.61 -26.50
CA LEU A 840 4.84 8.26 -27.75
C LEU A 840 3.38 8.71 -27.78
N GLU A 841 2.46 7.83 -27.38
CA GLU A 841 1.03 8.14 -27.35
C GLU A 841 0.69 9.25 -26.36
N LEU A 842 1.28 9.23 -25.16
CA LEU A 842 1.10 10.29 -24.17
C LEU A 842 1.64 11.62 -24.70
N PHE A 843 2.81 11.59 -25.33
CA PHE A 843 3.41 12.77 -25.93
C PHE A 843 2.53 13.34 -27.05
N GLU A 844 2.07 12.51 -27.99
CA GLU A 844 1.22 12.98 -29.10
C GLU A 844 -0.10 13.60 -28.61
N ARG A 845 -0.70 13.02 -27.56
CA ARG A 845 -1.92 13.57 -26.96
C ARG A 845 -1.65 14.85 -26.19
N PHE A 846 -0.56 14.89 -25.43
CA PHE A 846 -0.11 16.10 -24.75
C PHE A 846 0.12 17.22 -25.76
N SER A 847 0.88 16.97 -26.83
CA SER A 847 1.10 17.95 -27.89
C SER A 847 -0.21 18.40 -28.52
N ARG A 848 -1.10 17.47 -28.89
CA ARG A 848 -2.39 17.80 -29.49
C ARG A 848 -3.25 18.68 -28.58
N ILE A 849 -3.36 18.35 -27.29
CA ILE A 849 -4.17 19.14 -26.36
C ILE A 849 -3.53 20.50 -26.12
N MET A 850 -2.20 20.57 -25.94
CA MET A 850 -1.50 21.84 -25.70
C MET A 850 -1.52 22.76 -26.92
N SER A 851 -1.38 22.23 -28.15
CA SER A 851 -1.54 23.02 -29.38
C SER A 851 -2.99 23.49 -29.56
N ALA A 852 -3.98 22.69 -29.17
CA ALA A 852 -5.40 23.05 -29.25
C ALA A 852 -5.79 24.15 -28.23
N MET A 853 -5.06 24.28 -27.13
CA MET A 853 -5.33 25.27 -26.08
C MET A 853 -4.81 26.67 -26.40
N GLY A 854 -3.99 26.83 -27.45
CA GLY A 854 -3.39 28.11 -27.82
C GLY A 854 -2.50 28.67 -26.71
N ARG A 855 -1.81 29.80 -26.95
CA ARG A 855 -1.14 30.51 -25.85
C ARG A 855 -2.19 30.79 -24.77
N VAL A 856 -1.94 30.35 -23.54
CA VAL A 856 -2.65 30.85 -22.35
C VAL A 856 -2.80 32.35 -22.54
N PRO A 857 -4.00 32.94 -22.40
CA PRO A 857 -4.14 34.38 -22.50
C PRO A 857 -3.22 35.01 -21.45
N SER A 858 -2.08 35.53 -21.90
CA SER A 858 -1.50 36.66 -21.24
C SER A 858 -2.54 37.77 -21.39
N GLU A 859 -3.05 38.23 -20.25
CA GLU A 859 -3.79 39.48 -20.04
C GLU A 859 -5.32 39.41 -20.12
N GLY A 860 -5.93 39.93 -19.04
CA GLY A 860 -7.06 40.85 -19.14
C GLY A 860 -8.42 40.36 -18.60
N ARG A 861 -8.67 40.58 -17.31
CA ARG A 861 -9.83 41.36 -16.85
C ARG A 861 -9.49 42.09 -15.57
#